data_AF-A0AA35TWL6-F1
#
_entry.id   AF-A0AA35TWL6-F1
#
_cell.length_a   1.000
_cell.length_b   1.000
_cell.length_c   1.000
_cell.angle_alpha   90.00
_cell.angle_beta   90.00
_cell.angle_gamma   90.00
#
_symmetry.space_group_name_H-M   'P 1'
#
loop_
_entity.id
_entity.type
_entity.pdbx_description
1 polymer ?
#
loop_
_entity_poly.entity_id
_entity_poly.type
_entity_poly.pdbx_seq_one_letter_code
_entity_poly.pdbx_strand_id
1 'polypeptide(L)'
;MSKVNRSVSSDPAARTQNLQLLVNRIKHFYLTDLQQLIITPLPKIGDISANPHLDSSLDELEKLLVLLLGCVVQCEGRGPLIERMTTMGIMQQQALVVYIKEMTDTTNYVCSIDWNDLGEISRNNLEGLCRTAYLHLQRVAKERDGHFEVLLDTMVERDYYKQVFESTDGGNESLPRENGLALPSTPVRSPSVNTELLDLKKKSRLTQEQLDHKSLQLSETREELERALAAVQKLQQERQEMAAEAKAARMYRDEIETLKVQSAKVEKLEADVKKYRQKAEDTEYLRKRIADLKQQNELMLETKSLLEQKAASLTARADMVDDLQTELASLRAQTESLAQEKEMSGEKEEELMARVTHLELDNKHCQEQIEELTTMLEAEREKSDVGSTGDASNLSFEMTEADLASKAKVLRLEKEARELEKTAEALRQSQAKSAELEKTNKKLYSQTHTDRKEIIKLREEVEVLRVKASRVDKLQVELNCLRERLEDSSRHQTKLKEFKTRSEAALQAKARLEDEVESLMTKLQQFDDIRDESASLKAQIESFTSKHSDDEKRIQELLEQNAQLVLEKERSGEELAVLQGQLEAERSRSSSGSQTTVTVVSPPRLSEAEMASKAKVQRLEKERREMEKTIEGFRKSQAKLAELEKTNKKLQEQTHADRREVIRLKEELLVYKTKAERLSSLQSAMRTQEHKLEDIDAAMKKITELKQQNALLSETKVLLQDEVSELHSRLERLNDVQAENSALKVRVESQETELKEEGQRMQTLLQQNVQLELDRDRRVTELDSMQAEVERLKRNQPLDEVPFSPAGRLFSEQDIALQTKVLHLEKDKRDLEQGLQLLRRSGERVEAESTSSKQKLTEQLHNYRKDVAKLKEELQRERAQMELLQLSRTKTSDTTQQDQRQAKQMQELEGRFNEAYSQSLSMKDERIQVLERRIDDLVSDNEQLKDEASLLKRQNERIQRKNSASNSPSTSFSRSYSPRELHRLREEAAKSRELGQAVGLLQQENHGLKADMEDARVYIERSEAPTRECRAEFRCWSSSTILWRRRRG
;
A
#
# COMPACT_ATOMS: atom_id res chain seq x y z
N MET A 1 -61.66 -7.72 50.24
CA MET A 1 -61.53 -6.29 50.62
C MET A 1 -61.61 -6.19 52.14
N SER A 2 -60.86 -5.28 52.76
CA SER A 2 -61.02 -4.98 54.19
C SER A 2 -62.39 -4.35 54.45
N LYS A 3 -62.98 -4.62 55.62
CA LYS A 3 -64.21 -3.96 56.06
C LYS A 3 -63.88 -2.53 56.49
N VAL A 4 -64.72 -1.57 56.09
CA VAL A 4 -64.65 -0.18 56.56
C VAL A 4 -65.33 -0.09 57.93
N ASN A 5 -64.65 0.50 58.91
CA ASN A 5 -65.20 0.69 60.25
C ASN A 5 -66.29 1.76 60.21
N ARG A 6 -67.47 1.48 60.78
CA ARG A 6 -68.64 2.38 60.74
C ARG A 6 -68.75 3.31 61.97
N SER A 7 -68.12 2.96 63.07
CA SER A 7 -68.08 3.71 64.33
C SER A 7 -66.63 4.10 64.62
N VAL A 8 -66.29 5.37 64.39
CA VAL A 8 -64.88 5.80 64.26
C VAL A 8 -64.58 7.15 64.96
N SER A 9 -65.56 7.73 65.65
CA SER A 9 -65.44 9.07 66.26
C SER A 9 -64.49 9.12 67.46
N SER A 10 -64.36 8.02 68.21
CA SER A 10 -63.56 7.95 69.44
C SER A 10 -62.28 7.10 69.34
N ASP A 11 -62.11 6.31 68.28
CA ASP A 11 -60.97 5.39 68.12
C ASP A 11 -60.00 5.90 67.03
N PRO A 12 -58.80 6.41 67.40
CA PRO A 12 -57.82 6.88 66.43
C PRO A 12 -57.31 5.74 65.53
N ALA A 13 -57.12 4.52 66.02
CA ALA A 13 -56.61 3.40 65.23
C ALA A 13 -57.61 2.97 64.15
N ALA A 14 -58.90 2.94 64.47
CA ALA A 14 -59.95 2.72 63.48
C ALA A 14 -60.03 3.87 62.45
N ARG A 15 -59.71 5.12 62.83
CA ARG A 15 -59.56 6.24 61.89
C ARG A 15 -58.36 6.02 60.98
N THR A 16 -57.18 5.68 61.52
CA THR A 16 -55.97 5.40 60.72
C THR A 16 -56.24 4.27 59.71
N GLN A 17 -56.92 3.19 60.13
CA GLN A 17 -57.25 2.07 59.24
C GLN A 17 -58.16 2.50 58.08
N ASN A 18 -59.23 3.26 58.36
CA ASN A 18 -60.13 3.76 57.31
C ASN A 18 -59.42 4.74 56.36
N LEU A 19 -58.61 5.67 56.88
CA LEU A 19 -57.83 6.61 56.08
C LEU A 19 -56.76 5.91 55.23
N GLN A 20 -56.09 4.89 55.76
CA GLN A 20 -55.12 4.07 55.03
C GLN A 20 -55.78 3.34 53.86
N LEU A 21 -56.98 2.80 54.04
CA LEU A 21 -57.76 2.17 52.96
C LEU A 21 -58.14 3.19 51.88
N LEU A 22 -58.52 4.41 52.27
CA LEU A 22 -58.85 5.49 51.35
C LEU A 22 -57.62 5.95 50.53
N VAL A 23 -56.51 6.27 51.19
CA VAL A 23 -55.25 6.66 50.54
C VAL A 23 -54.73 5.56 49.61
N ASN A 24 -54.82 4.29 50.01
CA ASN A 24 -54.42 3.18 49.15
C ASN A 24 -55.32 3.00 47.92
N ARG A 25 -56.62 3.35 48.01
CA ARG A 25 -57.51 3.39 46.84
C ARG A 25 -57.19 4.56 45.91
N ILE A 26 -56.95 5.75 46.46
CA ILE A 26 -56.52 6.94 45.70
C ILE A 26 -55.23 6.65 44.92
N LYS A 27 -54.19 6.13 45.59
CA LYS A 27 -52.93 5.71 44.95
C LYS A 27 -53.14 4.75 43.79
N HIS A 28 -53.99 3.73 43.99
CA HIS A 28 -54.25 2.70 42.98
C HIS A 28 -54.99 3.29 41.77
N PHE A 29 -55.99 4.15 42.00
CA PHE A 29 -56.71 4.85 40.94
C PHE A 29 -55.78 5.70 40.07
N TYR A 30 -54.94 6.56 40.67
CA TYR A 30 -53.94 7.32 39.92
C TYR A 30 -52.98 6.42 39.15
N LEU A 31 -52.32 5.47 39.82
CA LEU A 31 -51.26 4.68 39.21
C LEU A 31 -51.76 3.68 38.15
N THR A 32 -52.98 3.16 38.30
CA THR A 32 -53.50 2.03 37.50
C THR A 32 -54.58 2.46 36.53
N ASP A 33 -55.53 3.29 36.97
CA ASP A 33 -56.71 3.65 36.17
C ASP A 33 -56.46 4.93 35.34
N LEU A 34 -55.61 5.85 35.84
CA LEU A 34 -55.19 7.07 35.14
C LEU A 34 -53.76 7.02 34.56
N GLN A 35 -52.99 5.96 34.83
CA GLN A 35 -51.57 5.83 34.49
C GLN A 35 -50.75 7.08 34.90
N GLN A 36 -50.95 7.51 36.14
CA GLN A 36 -50.45 8.77 36.69
C GLN A 36 -49.76 8.55 38.03
N LEU A 37 -48.54 9.09 38.17
CA LEU A 37 -47.74 9.02 39.39
C LEU A 37 -47.99 10.27 40.24
N ILE A 38 -48.44 10.07 41.49
CA ILE A 38 -48.50 11.15 42.49
C ILE A 38 -47.07 11.52 42.92
N ILE A 39 -46.73 12.80 42.79
CA ILE A 39 -45.42 13.40 43.08
C ILE A 39 -45.42 14.18 44.39
N THR A 40 -46.58 14.65 44.85
CA THR A 40 -46.69 15.30 46.17
C THR A 40 -46.53 14.30 47.32
N PRO A 41 -45.94 14.72 48.46
CA PRO A 41 -45.95 13.94 49.69
C PRO A 41 -47.38 13.56 50.08
N LEU A 42 -47.55 12.28 50.42
CA LEU A 42 -48.85 11.70 50.72
C LEU A 42 -49.38 12.22 52.07
N PRO A 43 -50.72 12.35 52.24
CA PRO A 43 -51.32 12.78 53.50
C PRO A 43 -50.85 11.93 54.69
N LYS A 44 -50.35 12.59 55.74
CA LYS A 44 -49.99 11.93 57.00
C LYS A 44 -51.24 11.53 57.78
N ILE A 45 -51.83 10.40 57.38
CA ILE A 45 -53.04 9.86 58.00
C ILE A 45 -52.90 9.62 59.51
N GLY A 46 -51.68 9.47 60.04
CA GLY A 46 -51.41 9.39 61.47
C GLY A 46 -51.91 10.62 62.22
N ASP A 47 -51.45 11.80 61.79
CA ASP A 47 -51.77 13.10 62.41
C ASP A 47 -53.28 13.36 62.35
N ILE A 48 -53.87 13.23 61.14
CA ILE A 48 -55.33 13.31 60.91
C ILE A 48 -56.10 12.32 61.80
N SER A 49 -55.58 11.11 62.00
CA SER A 49 -56.25 10.09 62.82
C SER A 49 -56.10 10.31 64.32
N ALA A 50 -55.01 10.93 64.78
CA ALA A 50 -54.77 11.24 66.18
C ALA A 50 -55.61 12.45 66.61
N ASN A 51 -55.39 13.60 65.97
CA ASN A 51 -55.87 14.91 66.42
C ASN A 51 -56.58 15.70 65.29
N PRO A 52 -57.82 15.34 64.89
CA PRO A 52 -58.52 15.93 63.73
C PRO A 52 -58.84 17.43 63.79
N HIS A 53 -58.41 18.13 64.85
CA HIS A 53 -58.70 19.53 65.13
C HIS A 53 -57.44 20.41 65.28
N LEU A 54 -56.24 19.84 65.11
CA LEU A 54 -55.01 20.64 64.99
C LEU A 54 -54.86 21.18 63.57
N ASP A 55 -54.36 22.39 63.41
CA ASP A 55 -54.14 23.02 62.11
C ASP A 55 -53.22 22.16 61.21
N SER A 56 -52.16 21.58 61.77
CA SER A 56 -51.28 20.63 61.06
C SER A 56 -51.99 19.37 60.56
N SER A 57 -53.12 18.99 61.17
CA SER A 57 -53.98 17.90 60.72
C SER A 57 -55.05 18.34 59.72
N LEU A 58 -55.36 19.65 59.67
CA LEU A 58 -56.13 20.26 58.59
C LEU A 58 -55.27 20.40 57.33
N ASP A 59 -53.98 20.77 57.43
CA ASP A 59 -53.03 20.78 56.30
C ASP A 59 -52.91 19.40 55.62
N GLU A 60 -52.84 18.32 56.42
CA GLU A 60 -52.78 16.95 55.91
C GLU A 60 -54.14 16.48 55.36
N LEU A 61 -55.26 16.99 55.90
CA LEU A 61 -56.61 16.76 55.37
C LEU A 61 -56.83 17.52 54.04
N GLU A 62 -56.28 18.71 53.87
CA GLU A 62 -56.30 19.47 52.62
C GLU A 62 -55.63 18.67 51.50
N LYS A 63 -54.42 18.13 51.73
CA LYS A 63 -53.74 17.23 50.78
C LYS A 63 -54.62 16.04 50.39
N LEU A 64 -55.33 15.43 51.35
CA LEU A 64 -56.25 14.33 51.08
C LEU A 64 -57.45 14.77 50.23
N LEU A 65 -57.98 15.97 50.48
CA LEU A 65 -59.08 16.56 49.70
C LEU A 65 -58.65 16.91 48.27
N VAL A 66 -57.45 17.46 48.05
CA VAL A 66 -56.92 17.74 46.70
C VAL A 66 -56.78 16.46 45.88
N LEU A 67 -56.21 15.40 46.46
CA LEU A 67 -56.09 14.10 45.77
C LEU A 67 -57.47 13.50 45.42
N LEU A 68 -58.45 13.59 46.34
CA LEU A 68 -59.83 13.16 46.11
C LEU A 68 -60.54 14.00 45.02
N LEU A 69 -60.27 15.30 44.97
CA LEU A 69 -60.88 16.23 44.03
C LEU A 69 -60.45 15.94 42.59
N GLY A 70 -59.17 15.63 42.37
CA GLY A 70 -58.69 15.12 41.08
C GLY A 70 -59.37 13.80 40.70
N CYS A 71 -59.52 12.84 41.64
CA CYS A 71 -60.26 11.60 41.39
C CYS A 71 -61.70 11.87 40.92
N VAL A 72 -62.38 12.84 41.54
CA VAL A 72 -63.76 13.21 41.19
C VAL A 72 -63.88 13.73 39.75
N VAL A 73 -62.93 14.54 39.26
CA VAL A 73 -63.00 15.13 37.91
C VAL A 73 -62.39 14.26 36.80
N GLN A 74 -61.52 13.32 37.16
CA GLN A 74 -60.85 12.40 36.22
C GLN A 74 -61.54 11.03 36.09
N CYS A 75 -62.42 10.63 37.02
CA CYS A 75 -63.13 9.35 36.92
C CYS A 75 -64.20 9.30 35.80
N GLU A 76 -64.47 8.08 35.30
CA GLU A 76 -65.49 7.83 34.27
C GLU A 76 -66.88 8.35 34.66
N GLY A 77 -67.23 8.23 35.95
CA GLY A 77 -68.53 8.63 36.52
C GLY A 77 -68.67 10.11 36.88
N ARG A 78 -67.77 10.99 36.43
CA ARG A 78 -67.66 12.40 36.88
C ARG A 78 -68.91 13.27 36.73
N GLY A 79 -69.79 13.00 35.77
CA GLY A 79 -70.91 13.89 35.41
C GLY A 79 -71.79 14.33 36.60
N PRO A 80 -72.47 13.40 37.31
CA PRO A 80 -73.31 13.73 38.46
C PRO A 80 -72.55 14.28 39.68
N LEU A 81 -71.23 14.16 39.72
CA LEU A 81 -70.38 14.75 40.77
C LEU A 81 -70.08 16.21 40.46
N ILE A 82 -69.70 16.51 39.21
CA ILE A 82 -69.51 17.87 38.70
C ILE A 82 -70.82 18.66 38.79
N GLU A 83 -71.96 18.05 38.44
CA GLU A 83 -73.29 18.67 38.59
C GLU A 83 -73.53 19.13 40.05
N ARG A 84 -73.28 18.26 41.04
CA ARG A 84 -73.37 18.62 42.46
C ARG A 84 -72.40 19.74 42.84
N MET A 85 -71.17 19.72 42.34
CA MET A 85 -70.21 20.81 42.57
C MET A 85 -70.72 22.15 42.01
N THR A 86 -71.40 22.15 40.87
CA THR A 86 -72.06 23.34 40.30
C THR A 86 -73.32 23.81 41.04
N THR A 87 -73.83 23.04 42.02
CA THR A 87 -74.91 23.51 42.94
C THR A 87 -74.41 24.21 44.20
N MET A 88 -73.09 24.22 44.45
CA MET A 88 -72.50 24.91 45.61
C MET A 88 -72.45 26.44 45.43
N GLY A 89 -72.13 27.19 46.49
CA GLY A 89 -71.96 28.64 46.40
C GLY A 89 -70.77 29.04 45.52
N ILE A 90 -70.90 30.13 44.76
CA ILE A 90 -69.92 30.56 43.74
C ILE A 90 -68.48 30.66 44.30
N MET A 91 -68.30 31.15 45.52
CA MET A 91 -66.98 31.24 46.18
C MET A 91 -66.37 29.84 46.42
N GLN A 92 -67.19 28.85 46.78
CA GLN A 92 -66.75 27.45 46.98
C GLN A 92 -66.42 26.79 45.64
N GLN A 93 -67.19 27.08 44.59
CA GLN A 93 -66.87 26.62 43.22
C GLN A 93 -65.52 27.20 42.75
N GLN A 94 -65.30 28.50 42.94
CA GLN A 94 -64.04 29.17 42.57
C GLN A 94 -62.85 28.60 43.34
N ALA A 95 -62.99 28.33 44.65
CA ALA A 95 -61.96 27.67 45.44
C ALA A 95 -61.64 26.26 44.92
N LEU A 96 -62.65 25.40 44.70
CA LEU A 96 -62.41 24.06 44.14
C LEU A 96 -61.77 24.10 42.75
N VAL A 97 -62.10 25.07 41.90
CA VAL A 97 -61.48 25.21 40.57
C VAL A 97 -59.97 25.49 40.64
N VAL A 98 -59.46 26.13 41.70
CA VAL A 98 -58.01 26.29 41.91
C VAL A 98 -57.38 24.92 42.18
N TYR A 99 -57.88 24.20 43.18
CA TYR A 99 -57.35 22.88 43.57
C TYR A 99 -57.51 21.81 42.48
N ILE A 100 -58.58 21.87 41.68
CA ILE A 100 -58.74 21.03 40.48
C ILE A 100 -57.57 21.27 39.53
N LYS A 101 -57.32 22.52 39.15
CA LYS A 101 -56.25 22.87 38.20
C LYS A 101 -54.86 22.55 38.72
N GLU A 102 -54.60 22.78 40.01
CA GLU A 102 -53.33 22.37 40.60
C GLU A 102 -53.10 20.85 40.51
N MET A 103 -54.17 20.06 40.66
CA MET A 103 -54.12 18.60 40.59
C MET A 103 -54.13 18.04 39.14
N THR A 104 -54.76 18.71 38.19
CA THR A 104 -54.89 18.23 36.79
C THR A 104 -53.89 18.84 35.80
N ASP A 105 -53.50 20.11 36.01
CA ASP A 105 -52.79 20.91 35.00
C ASP A 105 -51.30 21.09 35.35
N THR A 106 -50.89 20.87 36.61
CA THR A 106 -49.49 21.03 37.05
C THR A 106 -48.79 19.73 37.46
N THR A 107 -47.65 19.47 36.82
CA THR A 107 -46.77 18.31 37.08
C THR A 107 -46.12 18.27 38.47
N ASN A 108 -46.39 19.26 39.33
CA ASN A 108 -45.93 19.31 40.72
C ASN A 108 -46.65 18.31 41.64
N TYR A 109 -47.93 18.00 41.32
CA TYR A 109 -48.78 17.08 42.08
C TYR A 109 -48.83 15.69 41.46
N VAL A 110 -48.98 15.61 40.14
CA VAL A 110 -49.12 14.35 39.38
C VAL A 110 -48.40 14.43 38.04
N CYS A 111 -47.78 13.33 37.60
CA CYS A 111 -47.19 13.19 36.26
C CYS A 111 -47.72 11.94 35.55
N SER A 112 -48.09 12.07 34.27
CA SER A 112 -48.50 10.93 33.43
C SER A 112 -47.32 10.00 33.13
N ILE A 113 -47.59 8.70 33.02
CA ILE A 113 -46.58 7.64 32.88
C ILE A 113 -46.41 7.21 31.41
N ASP A 114 -47.25 7.69 30.49
CA ASP A 114 -47.10 7.37 29.06
C ASP A 114 -45.87 8.04 28.45
N TRP A 115 -45.00 7.23 27.83
CA TRP A 115 -43.74 7.66 27.22
C TRP A 115 -43.87 7.97 25.72
N ASN A 116 -45.00 7.63 25.09
CA ASN A 116 -45.18 7.77 23.64
C ASN A 116 -45.32 9.25 23.22
N ASP A 117 -45.99 10.06 24.05
CA ASP A 117 -46.32 11.46 23.74
C ASP A 117 -45.11 12.41 23.75
N LEU A 118 -43.96 11.99 24.29
CA LEU A 118 -42.75 12.85 24.36
C LEU A 118 -42.25 13.31 22.97
N GLY A 119 -42.63 12.62 21.89
CA GLY A 119 -42.24 12.97 20.52
C GLY A 119 -42.87 14.27 19.99
N GLU A 120 -44.03 14.68 20.51
CA GLU A 120 -44.78 15.87 20.05
C GLU A 120 -44.52 17.12 20.90
N ILE A 121 -43.78 16.99 22.01
CA ILE A 121 -43.56 18.07 22.98
C ILE A 121 -42.49 19.05 22.45
N SER A 122 -42.90 20.32 22.30
CA SER A 122 -41.99 21.43 21.97
C SER A 122 -40.78 21.47 22.91
N ARG A 123 -39.59 21.71 22.35
CA ARG A 123 -38.29 21.65 23.06
C ARG A 123 -38.27 22.44 24.38
N ASN A 124 -38.87 23.62 24.41
CA ASN A 124 -38.91 24.47 25.61
C ASN A 124 -39.80 23.86 26.72
N ASN A 125 -40.89 23.20 26.34
CA ASN A 125 -41.77 22.48 27.27
C ASN A 125 -41.07 21.23 27.79
N LEU A 126 -40.38 20.49 26.91
CA LEU A 126 -39.60 19.31 27.29
C LEU A 126 -38.45 19.67 28.24
N GLU A 127 -37.76 20.79 28.02
CA GLU A 127 -36.73 21.32 28.91
C GLU A 127 -37.31 21.72 30.29
N GLY A 128 -38.47 22.37 30.31
CA GLY A 128 -39.23 22.66 31.54
C GLY A 128 -39.66 21.40 32.31
N LEU A 129 -40.10 20.36 31.60
CA LEU A 129 -40.44 19.06 32.19
C LEU A 129 -39.20 18.36 32.75
N CYS A 130 -38.08 18.32 32.01
CA CYS A 130 -36.81 17.74 32.46
C CYS A 130 -36.26 18.47 33.71
N ARG A 131 -36.32 19.81 33.75
CA ARG A 131 -35.91 20.60 34.92
C ARG A 131 -36.82 20.37 36.12
N THR A 132 -38.14 20.23 35.90
CA THR A 132 -39.10 19.87 36.94
C THR A 132 -38.84 18.46 37.48
N ALA A 133 -38.63 17.47 36.60
CA ALA A 133 -38.26 16.11 36.98
C ALA A 133 -36.93 16.06 37.75
N TYR A 134 -35.92 16.84 37.36
CA TYR A 134 -34.65 16.97 38.10
C TYR A 134 -34.86 17.55 39.52
N LEU A 135 -35.71 18.56 39.68
CA LEU A 135 -36.06 19.10 41.00
C LEU A 135 -36.84 18.09 41.86
N HIS A 136 -37.69 17.26 41.26
CA HIS A 136 -38.35 16.15 41.97
C HIS A 136 -37.35 15.05 42.36
N LEU A 137 -36.41 14.69 41.49
CA LEU A 137 -35.33 13.73 41.82
C LEU A 137 -34.44 14.25 42.96
N GLN A 138 -34.09 15.55 42.95
CA GLN A 138 -33.38 16.17 44.08
C GLN A 138 -34.21 16.16 45.37
N ARG A 139 -35.53 16.38 45.30
CA ARG A 139 -36.42 16.32 46.46
C ARG A 139 -36.49 14.90 47.03
N VAL A 140 -36.77 13.91 46.18
CA VAL A 140 -36.87 12.49 46.56
C VAL A 140 -35.54 11.96 47.10
N ALA A 141 -34.39 12.42 46.59
CA ALA A 141 -33.08 12.09 47.17
C ALA A 141 -32.94 12.64 48.61
N LYS A 142 -33.29 13.91 48.85
CA LYS A 142 -33.28 14.50 50.20
C LYS A 142 -34.29 13.87 51.15
N GLU A 143 -35.49 13.55 50.66
CA GLU A 143 -36.53 12.87 51.43
C GLU A 143 -36.08 11.44 51.79
N ARG A 144 -35.47 10.70 50.85
CA ARG A 144 -34.84 9.39 51.12
C ARG A 144 -33.76 9.51 52.20
N ASP A 145 -32.89 10.51 52.11
CA ASP A 145 -31.74 10.65 53.00
C ASP A 145 -32.19 11.07 54.41
N GLY A 146 -33.12 12.03 54.54
CA GLY A 146 -33.75 12.38 55.81
C GLY A 146 -34.62 11.25 56.39
N HIS A 147 -35.26 10.43 55.55
CA HIS A 147 -35.93 9.20 56.01
C HIS A 147 -34.93 8.14 56.47
N PHE A 148 -33.72 8.10 55.91
CA PHE A 148 -32.66 7.21 56.37
C PHE A 148 -32.07 7.69 57.71
N GLU A 149 -31.90 8.99 57.91
CA GLU A 149 -31.54 9.60 59.20
C GLU A 149 -32.59 9.28 60.28
N VAL A 150 -33.87 9.60 60.05
CA VAL A 150 -34.96 9.28 61.00
C VAL A 150 -35.12 7.77 61.22
N LEU A 151 -34.85 6.93 60.22
CA LEU A 151 -34.82 5.47 60.38
C LEU A 151 -33.63 5.03 61.24
N LEU A 152 -32.47 5.67 61.12
CA LEU A 152 -31.30 5.39 61.95
C LEU A 152 -31.55 5.82 63.40
N ASP A 153 -32.08 7.03 63.61
CA ASP A 153 -32.46 7.54 64.93
C ASP A 153 -33.49 6.63 65.61
N THR A 154 -34.56 6.25 64.90
CA THR A 154 -35.58 5.33 65.47
C THR A 154 -35.08 3.90 65.63
N MET A 155 -34.06 3.45 64.90
CA MET A 155 -33.35 2.20 65.21
C MET A 155 -32.46 2.34 66.45
N VAL A 156 -31.78 3.47 66.63
CA VAL A 156 -30.96 3.76 67.83
C VAL A 156 -31.84 3.91 69.07
N GLU A 157 -32.98 4.62 68.98
CA GLU A 157 -33.98 4.68 70.06
C GLU A 157 -34.53 3.29 70.37
N ARG A 158 -34.93 2.51 69.35
CA ARG A 158 -35.40 1.13 69.55
C ARG A 158 -34.35 0.28 70.26
N ASP A 159 -33.09 0.34 69.83
CA ASP A 159 -32.03 -0.50 70.37
C ASP A 159 -31.53 0.00 71.74
N TYR A 160 -31.62 1.30 72.01
CA TYR A 160 -31.47 1.89 73.35
C TYR A 160 -32.58 1.42 74.29
N TYR A 161 -33.85 1.57 73.92
CA TYR A 161 -34.97 1.10 74.74
C TYR A 161 -34.95 -0.42 74.90
N LYS A 162 -34.50 -1.17 73.89
CA LYS A 162 -34.28 -2.62 73.97
C LYS A 162 -33.17 -2.96 74.97
N GLN A 163 -32.00 -2.32 74.90
CA GLN A 163 -30.94 -2.49 75.90
C GLN A 163 -31.40 -2.11 77.32
N VAL A 164 -32.19 -1.04 77.48
CA VAL A 164 -32.74 -0.62 78.77
C VAL A 164 -33.73 -1.66 79.31
N PHE A 165 -34.63 -2.21 78.48
CA PHE A 165 -35.54 -3.28 78.90
C PHE A 165 -34.80 -4.59 79.22
N GLU A 166 -33.87 -5.01 78.36
CA GLU A 166 -33.05 -6.22 78.55
C GLU A 166 -32.14 -6.10 79.79
N SER A 167 -31.72 -4.89 80.16
CA SER A 167 -30.98 -4.62 81.41
C SER A 167 -31.86 -4.61 82.66
N THR A 168 -33.19 -4.62 82.54
CA THR A 168 -34.12 -4.46 83.68
C THR A 168 -34.78 -5.78 84.13
N ASP A 169 -34.95 -6.79 83.26
CA ASP A 169 -35.51 -8.10 83.63
C ASP A 169 -34.43 -9.11 84.09
N GLY A 170 -33.45 -8.61 84.86
CA GLY A 170 -32.26 -9.34 85.35
C GLY A 170 -32.13 -9.45 86.88
N GLY A 171 -33.09 -8.90 87.63
CA GLY A 171 -33.38 -9.19 89.04
C GLY A 171 -32.24 -9.12 90.08
N ASN A 172 -32.15 -8.00 90.81
CA ASN A 172 -32.02 -8.09 92.28
C ASN A 172 -32.52 -6.84 93.03
N GLU A 173 -32.79 -6.99 94.32
CA GLU A 173 -33.31 -5.92 95.18
C GLU A 173 -32.22 -4.90 95.58
N SER A 174 -32.48 -3.59 95.39
CA SER A 174 -32.29 -2.56 96.44
C SER A 174 -32.70 -1.16 95.97
N LEU A 175 -33.40 -0.43 96.85
CA LEU A 175 -33.71 1.00 96.71
C LEU A 175 -32.56 1.86 97.26
N PRO A 176 -32.39 3.08 96.74
CA PRO A 176 -32.32 4.24 97.62
C PRO A 176 -33.71 4.88 97.80
N ARG A 177 -34.03 5.34 99.01
CA ARG A 177 -35.36 5.82 99.41
C ARG A 177 -35.26 7.12 100.19
N GLU A 178 -35.60 8.24 99.55
CA GLU A 178 -36.04 9.52 100.14
C GLU A 178 -36.88 10.25 99.07
N ASN A 179 -37.95 11.00 99.37
CA ASN A 179 -38.63 11.26 100.65
C ASN A 179 -40.15 11.18 100.43
N GLY A 180 -40.91 10.63 101.38
CA GLY A 180 -42.36 10.43 101.24
C GLY A 180 -43.05 10.01 102.53
N LEU A 181 -43.99 10.84 103.00
CA LEU A 181 -44.70 10.67 104.27
C LEU A 181 -46.03 9.92 104.10
N ALA A 182 -46.51 9.38 105.22
CA ALA A 182 -47.91 9.11 105.56
C ALA A 182 -48.67 7.92 104.91
N LEU A 183 -48.79 6.86 105.72
CA LEU A 183 -50.06 6.17 106.09
C LEU A 183 -50.79 5.28 105.03
N PRO A 184 -51.75 4.41 105.44
CA PRO A 184 -51.72 3.03 104.93
C PRO A 184 -53.05 2.44 104.38
N SER A 185 -52.89 1.27 103.73
CA SER A 185 -53.83 0.15 103.67
C SER A 185 -55.23 0.31 103.07
N THR A 186 -55.45 -0.37 101.94
CA THR A 186 -56.66 -1.22 101.76
C THR A 186 -56.39 -2.32 100.71
N PRO A 187 -56.62 -3.62 101.01
CA PRO A 187 -56.33 -4.70 100.08
C PRO A 187 -57.56 -5.14 99.29
N VAL A 188 -57.68 -4.71 98.02
CA VAL A 188 -58.64 -5.29 97.06
C VAL A 188 -57.96 -5.49 95.69
N ARG A 189 -57.68 -6.75 95.33
CA ARG A 189 -57.47 -7.18 93.94
C ARG A 189 -58.30 -8.43 93.69
N SER A 190 -59.14 -8.40 92.67
CA SER A 190 -60.02 -9.51 92.30
C SER A 190 -59.25 -10.65 91.61
N PRO A 191 -59.76 -11.90 91.66
CA PRO A 191 -59.16 -13.01 90.93
C PRO A 191 -59.08 -12.79 89.41
N SER A 192 -60.03 -12.02 88.84
CA SER A 192 -60.08 -11.71 87.40
C SER A 192 -58.80 -11.04 86.89
N VAL A 193 -58.23 -10.10 87.66
CA VAL A 193 -56.99 -9.39 87.29
C VAL A 193 -55.81 -10.35 87.20
N ASN A 194 -55.75 -11.39 88.04
CA ASN A 194 -54.68 -12.39 87.97
C ASN A 194 -54.81 -13.30 86.75
N THR A 195 -56.04 -13.69 86.37
CA THR A 195 -56.27 -14.47 85.13
C THR A 195 -56.02 -13.64 83.87
N GLU A 196 -56.46 -12.39 83.85
CA GLU A 196 -56.21 -11.45 82.73
C GLU A 196 -54.72 -11.18 82.57
N LEU A 197 -53.98 -10.97 83.68
CA LEU A 197 -52.53 -10.77 83.65
C LEU A 197 -51.76 -12.02 83.20
N LEU A 198 -52.24 -13.23 83.53
CA LEU A 198 -51.68 -14.48 83.01
C LEU A 198 -51.91 -14.63 81.50
N ASP A 199 -53.10 -14.32 80.98
CA ASP A 199 -53.38 -14.40 79.54
C ASP A 199 -52.72 -13.26 78.75
N LEU A 200 -52.53 -12.08 79.36
CA LEU A 200 -51.67 -11.03 78.82
C LEU A 200 -50.20 -11.47 78.77
N LYS A 201 -49.68 -12.18 79.79
CA LYS A 201 -48.33 -12.78 79.74
C LYS A 201 -48.19 -13.86 78.66
N LYS A 202 -49.21 -14.70 78.44
CA LYS A 202 -49.23 -15.66 77.31
C LYS A 202 -49.22 -14.95 75.96
N LYS A 203 -50.07 -13.92 75.79
CA LYS A 203 -50.11 -13.10 74.57
C LYS A 203 -48.77 -12.41 74.31
N SER A 204 -48.16 -11.82 75.35
CA SER A 204 -46.83 -11.20 75.30
C SER A 204 -45.75 -12.18 74.81
N ARG A 205 -45.71 -13.42 75.33
CA ARG A 205 -44.79 -14.46 74.83
C ARG A 205 -45.06 -14.82 73.36
N LEU A 206 -46.31 -15.04 72.98
CA LEU A 206 -46.66 -15.34 71.58
C LEU A 206 -46.32 -14.19 70.62
N THR A 207 -46.45 -12.94 71.05
CA THR A 207 -46.00 -11.78 70.25
C THR A 207 -44.48 -11.66 70.20
N GLN A 208 -43.76 -12.05 71.26
CA GLN A 208 -42.31 -12.08 71.28
C GLN A 208 -41.78 -13.17 70.33
N GLU A 209 -42.27 -14.40 70.45
CA GLU A 209 -41.93 -15.52 69.55
C GLU A 209 -42.20 -15.19 68.07
N GLN A 210 -43.30 -14.47 67.78
CA GLN A 210 -43.59 -13.96 66.44
C GLN A 210 -42.64 -12.84 65.99
N LEU A 211 -42.24 -11.94 66.90
CA LEU A 211 -41.29 -10.87 66.61
C LEU A 211 -39.89 -11.42 66.37
N ASP A 212 -39.43 -12.37 67.18
CA ASP A 212 -38.14 -13.05 67.03
C ASP A 212 -38.09 -13.83 65.70
N HIS A 213 -39.15 -14.57 65.36
CA HIS A 213 -39.26 -15.26 64.07
C HIS A 213 -39.28 -14.28 62.89
N LYS A 214 -39.89 -13.10 63.05
CA LYS A 214 -39.86 -12.03 62.04
C LYS A 214 -38.50 -11.35 61.93
N SER A 215 -37.78 -11.17 63.04
CA SER A 215 -36.40 -10.68 63.07
C SER A 215 -35.45 -11.66 62.36
N LEU A 216 -35.61 -12.97 62.56
CA LEU A 216 -34.85 -13.98 61.84
C LEU A 216 -35.10 -13.91 60.32
N GLN A 217 -36.37 -13.87 59.90
CA GLN A 217 -36.74 -13.73 58.47
C GLN A 217 -36.21 -12.42 57.85
N LEU A 218 -36.13 -11.33 58.63
CA LEU A 218 -35.53 -10.08 58.18
C LEU A 218 -33.99 -10.16 58.09
N SER A 219 -33.33 -11.01 58.89
CA SER A 219 -31.89 -11.29 58.74
C SER A 219 -31.64 -12.12 57.48
N GLU A 220 -32.35 -13.24 57.32
CA GLU A 220 -32.24 -14.13 56.16
C GLU A 220 -32.43 -13.37 54.84
N THR A 221 -33.47 -12.53 54.75
CA THR A 221 -33.76 -11.73 53.54
C THR A 221 -32.81 -10.55 53.33
N ARG A 222 -32.18 -9.99 54.38
CA ARG A 222 -31.08 -9.02 54.24
C ARG A 222 -29.84 -9.68 53.66
N GLU A 223 -29.45 -10.84 54.18
CA GLU A 223 -28.31 -11.59 53.64
C GLU A 223 -28.56 -12.07 52.20
N GLU A 224 -29.78 -12.47 51.83
CA GLU A 224 -30.14 -12.75 50.43
C GLU A 224 -30.01 -11.51 49.54
N LEU A 225 -30.41 -10.33 50.02
CA LEU A 225 -30.25 -9.06 49.30
C LEU A 225 -28.77 -8.68 49.14
N GLU A 226 -27.94 -8.84 50.17
CA GLU A 226 -26.50 -8.58 50.11
C GLU A 226 -25.79 -9.53 49.14
N ARG A 227 -26.11 -10.82 49.17
CA ARG A 227 -25.64 -11.81 48.17
C ARG A 227 -26.06 -11.42 46.76
N ALA A 228 -27.29 -10.94 46.57
CA ALA A 228 -27.78 -10.50 45.26
C ALA A 228 -27.07 -9.22 44.78
N LEU A 229 -26.81 -8.26 45.67
CA LEU A 229 -26.06 -7.03 45.36
C LEU A 229 -24.60 -7.35 44.97
N ALA A 230 -23.94 -8.24 45.70
CA ALA A 230 -22.58 -8.71 45.37
C ALA A 230 -22.56 -9.44 44.01
N ALA A 231 -23.56 -10.27 43.71
CA ALA A 231 -23.69 -10.93 42.41
C ALA A 231 -23.93 -9.92 41.27
N VAL A 232 -24.73 -8.88 41.49
CA VAL A 232 -24.94 -7.78 40.52
C VAL A 232 -23.65 -6.99 40.30
N GLN A 233 -22.88 -6.69 41.34
CA GLN A 233 -21.56 -6.04 41.21
C GLN A 233 -20.58 -6.90 40.40
N LYS A 234 -20.52 -8.21 40.66
CA LYS A 234 -19.68 -9.15 39.89
C LYS A 234 -20.07 -9.19 38.42
N LEU A 235 -21.36 -9.31 38.11
CA LEU A 235 -21.89 -9.26 36.73
C LEU A 235 -21.62 -7.90 36.05
N GLN A 236 -21.62 -6.79 36.80
CA GLN A 236 -21.26 -5.47 36.27
C GLN A 236 -19.76 -5.32 35.98
N GLN A 237 -18.89 -5.99 36.74
CA GLN A 237 -17.46 -6.09 36.47
C GLN A 237 -17.19 -6.98 35.25
N GLU A 238 -17.72 -8.20 35.22
CA GLU A 238 -17.59 -9.13 34.09
C GLU A 238 -18.08 -8.48 32.78
N ARG A 239 -19.19 -7.74 32.81
CA ARG A 239 -19.66 -6.96 31.65
C ARG A 239 -18.68 -5.86 31.22
N GLN A 240 -17.94 -5.24 32.14
CA GLN A 240 -16.90 -4.25 31.79
C GLN A 240 -15.67 -4.91 31.19
N GLU A 241 -15.26 -6.06 31.71
CA GLU A 241 -14.15 -6.88 31.20
C GLU A 241 -14.46 -7.38 29.78
N MET A 242 -15.61 -8.02 29.56
CA MET A 242 -16.10 -8.40 28.22
C MET A 242 -16.21 -7.20 27.26
N ALA A 243 -16.57 -6.01 27.76
CA ALA A 243 -16.62 -4.79 26.94
C ALA A 243 -15.23 -4.18 26.65
N ALA A 244 -14.20 -4.52 27.41
CA ALA A 244 -12.80 -4.19 27.13
C ALA A 244 -12.21 -5.18 26.12
N GLU A 245 -12.46 -6.48 26.29
CA GLU A 245 -12.09 -7.53 25.32
C GLU A 245 -12.73 -7.27 23.94
N ALA A 246 -14.02 -6.92 23.91
CA ALA A 246 -14.72 -6.56 22.67
C ALA A 246 -14.18 -5.28 21.97
N LYS A 247 -13.38 -4.46 22.67
CA LYS A 247 -12.62 -3.34 22.06
C LYS A 247 -11.25 -3.81 21.57
N ALA A 248 -10.52 -4.60 22.36
CA ALA A 248 -9.25 -5.19 21.95
C ALA A 248 -9.42 -6.05 20.68
N ALA A 249 -10.45 -6.88 20.63
CA ALA A 249 -10.83 -7.68 19.46
C ALA A 249 -11.33 -6.84 18.27
N ARG A 250 -11.57 -5.53 18.40
CA ARG A 250 -11.73 -4.62 17.24
C ARG A 250 -10.36 -4.17 16.75
N MET A 251 -9.52 -3.64 17.65
CA MET A 251 -8.16 -3.20 17.31
C MET A 251 -7.33 -4.31 16.64
N TYR A 252 -7.43 -5.57 17.09
CA TYR A 252 -6.76 -6.70 16.43
C TYR A 252 -7.34 -7.05 15.06
N ARG A 253 -8.64 -6.80 14.79
CA ARG A 253 -9.20 -6.93 13.44
C ARG A 253 -8.72 -5.82 12.53
N ASP A 254 -8.73 -4.58 13.01
CA ASP A 254 -8.21 -3.41 12.31
C ASP A 254 -6.72 -3.64 11.94
N GLU A 255 -5.91 -4.14 12.88
CA GLU A 255 -4.51 -4.52 12.67
C GLU A 255 -4.38 -5.64 11.61
N ILE A 256 -5.14 -6.73 11.73
CA ILE A 256 -5.18 -7.81 10.73
C ILE A 256 -5.58 -7.30 9.34
N GLU A 257 -6.48 -6.33 9.23
CA GLU A 257 -6.86 -5.71 7.95
C GLU A 257 -5.70 -4.88 7.36
N THR A 258 -5.00 -4.08 8.17
CA THR A 258 -3.79 -3.39 7.69
C THR A 258 -2.70 -4.38 7.25
N LEU A 259 -2.52 -5.49 7.98
CA LEU A 259 -1.55 -6.54 7.65
C LEU A 259 -1.94 -7.29 6.37
N LYS A 260 -3.23 -7.56 6.11
CA LYS A 260 -3.72 -8.11 4.83
C LYS A 260 -3.38 -7.19 3.66
N VAL A 261 -3.59 -5.87 3.79
CA VAL A 261 -3.26 -4.89 2.76
C VAL A 261 -1.75 -4.81 2.53
N GLN A 262 -0.93 -4.92 3.58
CA GLN A 262 0.53 -5.02 3.46
C GLN A 262 0.97 -6.33 2.78
N SER A 263 0.40 -7.47 3.15
CA SER A 263 0.66 -8.78 2.52
C SER A 263 0.36 -8.74 1.01
N ALA A 264 -0.82 -8.28 0.61
CA ALA A 264 -1.19 -8.15 -0.80
C ALA A 264 -0.34 -7.12 -1.58
N LYS A 265 0.38 -6.21 -0.90
CA LYS A 265 1.40 -5.34 -1.49
C LYS A 265 2.74 -6.06 -1.64
N VAL A 266 3.15 -6.87 -0.66
CA VAL A 266 4.36 -7.70 -0.73
C VAL A 266 4.24 -8.73 -1.86
N GLU A 267 3.11 -9.45 -1.97
CA GLU A 267 2.85 -10.41 -3.06
C GLU A 267 3.01 -9.79 -4.45
N LYS A 268 2.49 -8.56 -4.64
CA LYS A 268 2.63 -7.82 -5.91
C LYS A 268 4.09 -7.45 -6.18
N LEU A 269 4.82 -6.97 -5.18
CA LEU A 269 6.24 -6.65 -5.29
C LEU A 269 7.08 -7.90 -5.57
N GLU A 270 6.78 -9.05 -4.95
CA GLU A 270 7.42 -10.33 -5.27
C GLU A 270 7.14 -10.79 -6.70
N ALA A 271 5.88 -10.67 -7.15
CA ALA A 271 5.51 -11.00 -8.52
C ALA A 271 6.25 -10.11 -9.54
N ASP A 272 6.43 -8.83 -9.24
CA ASP A 272 7.22 -7.93 -10.08
C ASP A 272 8.73 -8.22 -10.00
N VAL A 273 9.28 -8.53 -8.82
CA VAL A 273 10.68 -9.01 -8.69
C VAL A 273 10.91 -10.28 -9.50
N LYS A 274 9.97 -11.24 -9.51
CA LYS A 274 10.02 -12.44 -10.36
C LYS A 274 10.04 -12.08 -11.86
N LYS A 275 9.19 -11.14 -12.31
CA LYS A 275 9.21 -10.62 -13.69
C LYS A 275 10.53 -9.92 -14.05
N TYR A 276 11.11 -9.14 -13.13
CA TYR A 276 12.37 -8.45 -13.37
C TYR A 276 13.59 -9.37 -13.38
N ARG A 277 13.57 -10.48 -12.59
CA ARG A 277 14.58 -11.54 -12.71
C ARG A 277 14.54 -12.23 -14.07
N GLN A 278 13.36 -12.65 -14.53
CA GLN A 278 13.20 -13.23 -15.87
C GLN A 278 13.74 -12.28 -16.96
N LYS A 279 13.35 -10.99 -16.92
CA LYS A 279 13.87 -9.99 -17.87
C LYS A 279 15.39 -9.80 -17.81
N ALA A 280 16.01 -9.97 -16.64
CA ALA A 280 17.47 -9.92 -16.50
C ALA A 280 18.12 -11.16 -17.12
N GLU A 281 17.59 -12.36 -16.86
CA GLU A 281 18.01 -13.63 -17.45
C GLU A 281 17.88 -13.60 -19.00
N ASP A 282 16.74 -13.13 -19.51
CA ASP A 282 16.49 -12.91 -20.95
C ASP A 282 17.54 -11.94 -21.54
N THR A 283 17.86 -10.87 -20.81
CA THR A 283 18.86 -9.87 -21.23
C THR A 283 20.27 -10.45 -21.23
N GLU A 284 20.62 -11.31 -20.26
CA GLU A 284 21.91 -12.00 -20.25
C GLU A 284 22.02 -13.03 -21.37
N TYR A 285 20.95 -13.76 -21.67
CA TYR A 285 20.89 -14.66 -22.83
C TYR A 285 21.11 -13.88 -24.14
N LEU A 286 20.43 -12.75 -24.33
CA LEU A 286 20.62 -11.89 -25.51
C LEU A 286 22.03 -11.30 -25.57
N ARG A 287 22.64 -10.89 -24.45
CA ARG A 287 24.04 -10.45 -24.39
C ARG A 287 25.02 -11.54 -24.81
N LYS A 288 24.86 -12.76 -24.28
CA LYS A 288 25.66 -13.95 -24.68
C LYS A 288 25.50 -14.20 -26.17
N ARG A 289 24.27 -14.24 -26.68
CA ARG A 289 24.01 -14.44 -28.12
C ARG A 289 24.61 -13.35 -29.02
N ILE A 290 24.65 -12.10 -28.56
CA ILE A 290 25.33 -11.00 -29.27
C ILE A 290 26.86 -11.17 -29.24
N ALA A 291 27.44 -11.67 -28.14
CA ALA A 291 28.87 -11.98 -28.06
C ALA A 291 29.25 -13.14 -29.01
N ASP A 292 28.49 -14.24 -29.01
CA ASP A 292 28.68 -15.36 -29.94
C ASP A 292 28.68 -14.88 -31.40
N LEU A 293 27.69 -14.05 -31.75
CA LEU A 293 27.54 -13.51 -33.10
C LEU A 293 28.65 -12.51 -33.45
N LYS A 294 29.20 -11.77 -32.49
CA LYS A 294 30.39 -10.93 -32.73
C LYS A 294 31.60 -11.80 -33.06
N GLN A 295 31.91 -12.80 -32.23
CA GLN A 295 33.03 -13.72 -32.44
C GLN A 295 32.91 -14.48 -33.77
N GLN A 296 31.69 -14.90 -34.15
CA GLN A 296 31.43 -15.52 -35.45
C GLN A 296 31.66 -14.56 -36.63
N ASN A 297 31.27 -13.29 -36.51
CA ASN A 297 31.55 -12.29 -37.55
C ASN A 297 33.04 -11.94 -37.63
N GLU A 298 33.74 -11.89 -36.50
CA GLU A 298 35.18 -11.63 -36.41
C GLU A 298 35.99 -12.74 -37.11
N LEU A 299 35.75 -14.00 -36.77
CA LEU A 299 36.38 -15.16 -37.43
C LEU A 299 36.03 -15.25 -38.93
N MET A 300 34.83 -14.81 -39.32
CA MET A 300 34.45 -14.68 -40.74
C MET A 300 35.20 -13.53 -41.45
N LEU A 301 35.51 -12.43 -40.77
CA LEU A 301 36.32 -11.33 -41.31
C LEU A 301 37.80 -11.72 -41.41
N GLU A 302 38.35 -12.45 -40.44
CA GLU A 302 39.69 -13.06 -40.53
C GLU A 302 39.78 -14.03 -41.71
N THR A 303 38.79 -14.93 -41.84
CA THR A 303 38.70 -15.89 -42.94
C THR A 303 38.61 -15.18 -44.29
N LYS A 304 37.80 -14.11 -44.38
CA LYS A 304 37.72 -13.25 -45.57
C LYS A 304 39.07 -12.60 -45.89
N SER A 305 39.72 -11.99 -44.90
CA SER A 305 41.04 -11.35 -45.06
C SER A 305 42.09 -12.34 -45.58
N LEU A 306 42.15 -13.55 -45.02
CA LEU A 306 43.05 -14.62 -45.47
C LEU A 306 42.75 -15.07 -46.91
N LEU A 307 41.47 -15.08 -47.33
CA LEU A 307 41.08 -15.38 -48.71
C LEU A 307 41.41 -14.23 -49.67
N GLU A 308 41.26 -12.97 -49.25
CA GLU A 308 41.65 -11.79 -50.04
C GLU A 308 43.17 -11.71 -50.21
N GLN A 309 43.96 -12.02 -49.17
CA GLN A 309 45.42 -12.17 -49.27
C GLN A 309 45.82 -13.30 -50.23
N LYS A 310 45.15 -14.46 -50.17
CA LYS A 310 45.39 -15.58 -51.10
C LYS A 310 45.00 -15.22 -52.54
N ALA A 311 43.91 -14.49 -52.74
CA ALA A 311 43.52 -13.98 -54.05
C ALA A 311 44.58 -13.02 -54.61
N ALA A 312 45.01 -12.02 -53.83
CA ALA A 312 46.06 -11.09 -54.22
C ALA A 312 47.39 -11.80 -54.55
N SER A 313 47.78 -12.82 -53.77
CA SER A 313 48.97 -13.64 -54.04
C SER A 313 48.84 -14.48 -55.32
N LEU A 314 47.63 -14.95 -55.66
CA LEU A 314 47.37 -15.64 -56.92
C LEU A 314 47.33 -14.68 -58.11
N THR A 315 46.80 -13.47 -57.95
CA THR A 315 46.86 -12.42 -58.98
C THR A 315 48.29 -12.02 -59.28
N ALA A 316 49.10 -11.67 -58.26
CA ALA A 316 50.52 -11.32 -58.44
C ALA A 316 51.35 -12.46 -59.08
N ARG A 317 50.92 -13.72 -58.89
CA ARG A 317 51.51 -14.88 -59.59
C ARG A 317 51.02 -15.06 -61.02
N ALA A 318 49.81 -14.59 -61.36
CA ALA A 318 49.33 -14.53 -62.73
C ALA A 318 50.03 -13.39 -63.48
N ASP A 319 50.13 -12.21 -62.87
CA ASP A 319 50.86 -11.05 -63.40
C ASP A 319 52.31 -11.44 -63.76
N MET A 320 53.05 -12.08 -62.83
CA MET A 320 54.39 -12.62 -63.08
C MET A 320 54.45 -13.68 -64.21
N VAL A 321 53.38 -14.46 -64.41
CA VAL A 321 53.30 -15.46 -65.50
C VAL A 321 52.99 -14.79 -66.84
N ASP A 322 52.26 -13.68 -66.85
CA ASP A 322 52.04 -12.86 -68.04
C ASP A 322 53.31 -12.06 -68.40
N ASP A 323 54.03 -11.49 -67.43
CA ASP A 323 55.36 -10.89 -67.63
C ASP A 323 56.33 -11.90 -68.29
N LEU A 324 56.47 -13.10 -67.72
CA LEU A 324 57.30 -14.18 -68.30
C LEU A 324 56.82 -14.64 -69.68
N GLN A 325 55.51 -14.55 -69.99
CA GLN A 325 55.01 -14.80 -71.35
C GLN A 325 55.45 -13.70 -72.32
N THR A 326 55.50 -12.42 -71.90
CA THR A 326 56.01 -11.33 -72.75
C THR A 326 57.52 -11.45 -72.98
N GLU A 327 58.30 -11.85 -71.96
CA GLU A 327 59.73 -12.14 -72.12
C GLU A 327 59.96 -13.31 -73.09
N LEU A 328 59.21 -14.42 -72.94
CA LEU A 328 59.29 -15.56 -73.86
C LEU A 328 58.85 -15.20 -75.29
N ALA A 329 57.88 -14.30 -75.47
CA ALA A 329 57.49 -13.79 -76.78
C ALA A 329 58.58 -12.91 -77.40
N SER A 330 59.20 -12.04 -76.61
CA SER A 330 60.34 -11.20 -77.03
C SER A 330 61.55 -12.04 -77.45
N LEU A 331 61.91 -13.05 -76.65
CA LEU A 331 63.00 -13.98 -76.96
C LEU A 331 62.70 -14.82 -78.22
N ARG A 332 61.44 -15.25 -78.44
CA ARG A 332 61.03 -15.91 -79.69
C ARG A 332 61.22 -15.00 -80.90
N ALA A 333 60.72 -13.76 -80.83
CA ALA A 333 60.89 -12.79 -81.91
C ALA A 333 62.38 -12.49 -82.20
N GLN A 334 63.24 -12.46 -81.18
CA GLN A 334 64.70 -12.36 -81.36
C GLN A 334 65.28 -13.60 -82.05
N THR A 335 64.87 -14.81 -81.67
CA THR A 335 65.32 -16.04 -82.37
C THR A 335 64.80 -16.15 -83.80
N GLU A 336 63.59 -15.64 -84.07
CA GLU A 336 63.02 -15.56 -85.42
C GLU A 336 63.78 -14.54 -86.29
N SER A 337 64.13 -13.37 -85.72
CA SER A 337 64.99 -12.37 -86.39
C SER A 337 66.38 -12.93 -86.70
N LEU A 338 67.02 -13.63 -85.76
CA LEU A 338 68.33 -14.26 -85.98
C LEU A 338 68.26 -15.44 -86.96
N ALA A 339 67.13 -16.15 -87.02
CA ALA A 339 66.89 -17.18 -88.03
C ALA A 339 66.75 -16.56 -89.44
N GLN A 340 66.02 -15.45 -89.57
CA GLN A 340 65.91 -14.68 -90.81
C GLN A 340 67.26 -14.07 -91.22
N GLU A 341 68.04 -13.50 -90.31
CA GLU A 341 69.39 -13.00 -90.62
C GLU A 341 70.31 -14.13 -91.12
N LYS A 342 70.21 -15.33 -90.55
CA LYS A 342 70.93 -16.51 -91.03
C LYS A 342 70.42 -16.99 -92.39
N GLU A 343 69.12 -17.01 -92.63
CA GLU A 343 68.51 -17.37 -93.91
C GLU A 343 68.96 -16.40 -95.01
N MET A 344 68.85 -15.09 -94.77
CA MET A 344 69.38 -14.03 -95.63
C MET A 344 70.93 -14.01 -95.74
N SER A 345 71.68 -14.75 -94.93
CA SER A 345 73.13 -15.00 -95.11
C SER A 345 73.35 -16.22 -95.98
N GLY A 346 72.59 -17.30 -95.75
CA GLY A 346 72.58 -18.51 -96.57
C GLY A 346 72.22 -18.21 -98.02
N GLU A 347 71.19 -17.40 -98.28
CA GLU A 347 70.83 -16.93 -99.63
C GLU A 347 71.98 -16.18 -100.31
N LYS A 348 72.77 -15.38 -99.55
CA LYS A 348 73.93 -14.65 -100.09
C LYS A 348 75.14 -15.57 -100.30
N GLU A 349 75.33 -16.57 -99.44
CA GLU A 349 76.33 -17.61 -99.62
C GLU A 349 75.99 -18.45 -100.85
N GLU A 350 74.72 -18.79 -101.08
CA GLU A 350 74.23 -19.46 -102.30
C GLU A 350 74.35 -18.55 -103.54
N GLU A 351 74.02 -17.27 -103.48
CA GLU A 351 74.22 -16.31 -104.59
C GLU A 351 75.71 -16.19 -104.95
N LEU A 352 76.59 -16.08 -103.93
CA LEU A 352 78.04 -16.03 -104.14
C LEU A 352 78.59 -17.34 -104.68
N MET A 353 78.10 -18.50 -104.23
CA MET A 353 78.49 -19.81 -104.76
C MET A 353 77.97 -20.02 -106.20
N ALA A 354 76.75 -19.57 -106.53
CA ALA A 354 76.22 -19.55 -107.88
C ALA A 354 77.05 -18.63 -108.79
N ARG A 355 77.52 -17.49 -108.27
CA ARG A 355 78.39 -16.56 -108.99
C ARG A 355 79.82 -17.08 -109.15
N VAL A 356 80.37 -17.77 -108.15
CA VAL A 356 81.68 -18.44 -108.24
C VAL A 356 81.60 -19.56 -109.27
N THR A 357 80.60 -20.44 -109.21
CA THR A 357 80.44 -21.52 -110.19
C THR A 357 80.15 -21.00 -111.60
N HIS A 358 79.42 -19.89 -111.77
CA HIS A 358 79.31 -19.21 -113.06
C HIS A 358 80.65 -18.66 -113.55
N LEU A 359 81.47 -18.04 -112.68
CA LEU A 359 82.82 -17.58 -113.03
C LEU A 359 83.80 -18.73 -113.28
N GLU A 360 83.62 -19.89 -112.65
CA GLU A 360 84.37 -21.12 -112.94
C GLU A 360 83.98 -21.69 -114.30
N LEU A 361 82.69 -21.66 -114.67
CA LEU A 361 82.20 -22.01 -116.00
C LEU A 361 82.70 -21.02 -117.07
N ASP A 362 82.69 -19.72 -116.80
CA ASP A 362 83.22 -18.69 -117.71
C ASP A 362 84.74 -18.81 -117.87
N ASN A 363 85.47 -19.09 -116.79
CA ASN A 363 86.92 -19.33 -116.82
C ASN A 363 87.24 -20.65 -117.54
N LYS A 364 86.44 -21.70 -117.34
CA LYS A 364 86.55 -22.95 -118.11
C LYS A 364 86.20 -22.73 -119.58
N HIS A 365 85.23 -21.90 -119.91
CA HIS A 365 84.92 -21.54 -121.30
C HIS A 365 86.03 -20.69 -121.93
N CYS A 366 86.64 -19.77 -121.19
CA CYS A 366 87.85 -19.06 -121.61
C CYS A 366 89.05 -20.02 -121.78
N GLN A 367 89.19 -21.05 -120.95
CA GLN A 367 90.21 -22.09 -121.11
C GLN A 367 89.94 -22.96 -122.33
N GLU A 368 88.69 -23.36 -122.57
CA GLU A 368 88.26 -24.07 -123.78
C GLU A 368 88.52 -23.21 -125.03
N GLN A 369 88.19 -21.91 -125.00
CA GLN A 369 88.54 -20.97 -126.08
C GLN A 369 90.06 -20.81 -126.24
N ILE A 370 90.85 -20.89 -125.17
CA ILE A 370 92.32 -20.85 -125.25
C ILE A 370 92.88 -22.17 -125.78
N GLU A 371 92.31 -23.32 -125.46
CA GLU A 371 92.65 -24.62 -126.05
C GLU A 371 92.22 -24.68 -127.53
N GLU A 372 91.07 -24.11 -127.88
CA GLU A 372 90.59 -23.95 -129.25
C GLU A 372 91.49 -22.98 -130.04
N LEU A 373 91.93 -21.86 -129.45
CA LEU A 373 92.93 -20.96 -130.03
C LEU A 373 94.33 -21.59 -130.11
N THR A 374 94.70 -22.48 -129.18
CA THR A 374 96.01 -23.18 -129.20
C THR A 374 96.02 -24.28 -130.26
N THR A 375 94.94 -25.05 -130.37
CA THR A 375 94.77 -26.04 -131.44
C THR A 375 94.55 -25.39 -132.81
N MET A 376 93.90 -24.22 -132.88
CA MET A 376 93.90 -23.37 -134.09
C MET A 376 95.31 -22.84 -134.41
N LEU A 377 96.15 -22.47 -133.44
CA LEU A 377 97.55 -22.08 -133.68
C LEU A 377 98.43 -23.25 -134.13
N GLU A 378 98.07 -24.50 -133.82
CA GLU A 378 98.71 -25.70 -134.37
C GLU A 378 98.13 -26.10 -135.75
N ALA A 379 96.89 -25.71 -136.07
CA ALA A 379 96.23 -25.97 -137.36
C ALA A 379 96.50 -24.90 -138.45
N GLU A 380 96.64 -23.62 -138.08
CA GLU A 380 96.96 -22.46 -138.95
C GLU A 380 98.42 -22.46 -139.47
N ARG A 381 98.98 -23.66 -139.67
CA ARG A 381 100.08 -23.88 -140.59
C ARG A 381 99.63 -24.26 -142.01
N GLU A 382 98.34 -24.53 -142.23
CA GLU A 382 97.76 -24.72 -143.56
C GLU A 382 96.37 -24.08 -143.76
N LYS A 383 96.33 -23.02 -144.60
CA LYS A 383 95.21 -22.60 -145.48
C LYS A 383 94.03 -21.77 -144.91
N SER A 384 94.31 -20.51 -144.58
CA SER A 384 93.88 -19.33 -145.37
C SER A 384 92.42 -19.17 -145.87
N ASP A 385 91.84 -18.03 -145.48
CA ASP A 385 91.09 -17.05 -146.31
C ASP A 385 89.55 -16.95 -146.21
N VAL A 386 89.09 -16.13 -145.23
CA VAL A 386 88.06 -15.05 -145.30
C VAL A 386 86.69 -15.32 -145.96
N GLY A 387 85.55 -14.96 -145.28
CA GLY A 387 84.23 -15.05 -145.95
C GLY A 387 82.95 -14.33 -145.46
N SER A 388 82.78 -13.88 -144.21
CA SER A 388 81.68 -12.96 -143.77
C SER A 388 80.17 -13.38 -143.82
N THR A 389 79.41 -12.87 -142.83
CA THR A 389 77.96 -12.51 -142.83
C THR A 389 76.84 -13.56 -142.99
N GLY A 390 75.97 -13.63 -141.98
CA GLY A 390 74.63 -13.00 -142.13
C GLY A 390 73.38 -13.86 -141.89
N ASP A 391 72.97 -14.00 -140.63
CA ASP A 391 71.60 -14.26 -140.12
C ASP A 391 70.64 -15.15 -140.94
N ALA A 392 70.48 -16.40 -140.48
CA ALA A 392 69.35 -17.26 -140.83
C ALA A 392 68.33 -17.29 -139.68
N SER A 393 67.03 -17.23 -140.02
CA SER A 393 65.92 -17.31 -139.07
C SER A 393 65.06 -18.55 -139.33
N ASN A 394 64.21 -18.87 -138.34
CA ASN A 394 62.87 -19.44 -138.54
C ASN A 394 62.75 -20.98 -138.77
N LEU A 395 61.50 -21.46 -138.67
CA LEU A 395 61.00 -22.85 -138.86
C LEU A 395 61.50 -23.88 -137.81
N SER A 396 60.81 -24.99 -137.48
CA SER A 396 59.60 -25.68 -137.99
C SER A 396 59.07 -26.66 -136.90
N PHE A 397 57.85 -27.25 -136.89
CA PHE A 397 56.55 -27.03 -137.58
C PHE A 397 55.48 -27.96 -136.92
N GLU A 398 54.18 -27.63 -137.05
CA GLU A 398 52.95 -28.40 -136.74
C GLU A 398 52.90 -29.59 -135.73
N MET A 399 52.20 -29.33 -134.60
CA MET A 399 50.91 -29.94 -134.21
C MET A 399 50.77 -31.48 -134.04
N THR A 400 50.60 -31.93 -132.78
CA THR A 400 49.75 -33.10 -132.41
C THR A 400 49.19 -33.03 -130.97
N GLU A 401 47.99 -33.60 -130.78
CA GLU A 401 47.34 -34.12 -129.55
C GLU A 401 47.18 -33.27 -128.25
N ALA A 402 47.83 -32.11 -128.08
CA ALA A 402 47.77 -31.37 -126.79
C ALA A 402 46.37 -30.78 -126.42
N ASP A 403 45.55 -30.39 -127.41
CA ASP A 403 44.41 -29.48 -127.21
C ASP A 403 43.12 -30.11 -126.64
N LEU A 404 43.08 -31.42 -126.41
CA LEU A 404 41.97 -32.06 -125.70
C LEU A 404 42.19 -32.16 -124.19
N ALA A 405 43.44 -32.13 -123.73
CA ALA A 405 43.77 -32.15 -122.29
C ALA A 405 43.60 -30.77 -121.62
N SER A 406 43.95 -29.70 -122.34
CA SER A 406 43.86 -28.30 -121.86
C SER A 406 42.42 -27.95 -121.44
N LYS A 407 41.45 -28.25 -122.31
CA LYS A 407 40.02 -27.91 -122.13
C LYS A 407 39.37 -28.60 -120.93
N ALA A 408 39.79 -29.83 -120.61
CA ALA A 408 39.34 -30.55 -119.42
C ALA A 408 39.94 -30.01 -118.11
N LYS A 409 41.17 -29.48 -118.14
CA LYS A 409 41.82 -28.87 -116.98
C LYS A 409 41.21 -27.51 -116.63
N VAL A 410 40.91 -26.69 -117.63
CA VAL A 410 40.23 -25.39 -117.45
C VAL A 410 38.88 -25.57 -116.76
N LEU A 411 38.03 -26.49 -117.22
CA LEU A 411 36.69 -26.71 -116.63
C LEU A 411 36.70 -27.22 -115.18
N ARG A 412 37.78 -27.88 -114.72
CA ARG A 412 37.93 -28.21 -113.29
C ARG A 412 38.32 -26.99 -112.46
N LEU A 413 39.33 -26.25 -112.89
CA LEU A 413 39.76 -25.00 -112.24
C LEU A 413 38.63 -23.96 -112.20
N GLU A 414 37.81 -23.88 -113.25
CA GLU A 414 36.60 -23.04 -113.31
C GLU A 414 35.50 -23.47 -112.33
N LYS A 415 35.46 -24.74 -111.92
CA LYS A 415 34.51 -25.21 -110.91
C LYS A 415 35.08 -24.97 -109.51
N GLU A 416 36.33 -25.35 -109.28
CA GLU A 416 37.06 -25.17 -108.02
C GLU A 416 37.14 -23.67 -107.66
N ALA A 417 37.38 -22.78 -108.62
CA ALA A 417 37.34 -21.34 -108.41
C ALA A 417 35.95 -20.84 -107.97
N ARG A 418 34.86 -21.33 -108.58
CA ARG A 418 33.47 -20.95 -108.19
C ARG A 418 33.03 -21.55 -106.85
N GLU A 419 33.63 -22.65 -106.42
CA GLU A 419 33.40 -23.21 -105.07
C GLU A 419 34.24 -22.47 -104.02
N LEU A 420 35.51 -22.16 -104.32
CA LEU A 420 36.36 -21.30 -103.49
C LEU A 420 35.76 -19.90 -103.31
N GLU A 421 35.28 -19.26 -104.37
CA GLU A 421 34.63 -17.94 -104.34
C GLU A 421 33.42 -17.94 -103.40
N LYS A 422 32.56 -18.96 -103.46
CA LYS A 422 31.45 -19.14 -102.52
C LYS A 422 31.91 -19.32 -101.08
N THR A 423 32.99 -20.07 -100.83
CA THR A 423 33.53 -20.20 -99.46
C THR A 423 34.17 -18.91 -98.94
N ALA A 424 34.85 -18.16 -99.81
CA ALA A 424 35.41 -16.85 -99.48
C ALA A 424 34.31 -15.81 -99.21
N GLU A 425 33.20 -15.87 -99.93
CA GLU A 425 32.04 -15.00 -99.72
C GLU A 425 31.26 -15.36 -98.45
N ALA A 426 31.11 -16.65 -98.14
CA ALA A 426 30.60 -17.12 -96.85
C ALA A 426 31.51 -16.70 -95.68
N LEU A 427 32.83 -16.78 -95.84
CA LEU A 427 33.81 -16.29 -94.86
C LEU A 427 33.73 -14.77 -94.66
N ARG A 428 33.60 -13.99 -95.74
CA ARG A 428 33.37 -12.53 -95.66
C ARG A 428 32.07 -12.20 -94.93
N GLN A 429 30.98 -12.92 -95.19
CA GLN A 429 29.72 -12.76 -94.44
C GLN A 429 29.86 -13.15 -92.96
N SER A 430 30.66 -14.18 -92.65
CA SER A 430 30.96 -14.58 -91.26
C SER A 430 31.82 -13.53 -90.54
N GLN A 431 32.83 -12.97 -91.21
CA GLN A 431 33.66 -11.89 -90.68
C GLN A 431 32.84 -10.61 -90.46
N ALA A 432 31.94 -10.25 -91.39
CA ALA A 432 31.03 -9.13 -91.23
C ALA A 432 30.14 -9.30 -89.99
N LYS A 433 29.49 -10.47 -89.83
CA LYS A 433 28.69 -10.79 -88.63
C LYS A 433 29.52 -10.77 -87.35
N SER A 434 30.76 -11.27 -87.38
CA SER A 434 31.68 -11.20 -86.23
C SER A 434 32.02 -9.75 -85.85
N ALA A 435 32.30 -8.89 -86.83
CA ALA A 435 32.59 -7.47 -86.61
C ALA A 435 31.35 -6.68 -86.15
N GLU A 436 30.14 -7.06 -86.57
CA GLU A 436 28.89 -6.52 -86.02
C GLU A 436 28.66 -6.96 -84.58
N LEU A 437 28.84 -8.25 -84.27
CA LEU A 437 28.76 -8.78 -82.90
C LEU A 437 29.78 -8.09 -81.99
N GLU A 438 31.03 -7.92 -82.44
CA GLU A 438 32.06 -7.21 -81.67
C GLU A 438 31.68 -5.73 -81.43
N LYS A 439 31.11 -5.03 -82.42
CA LYS A 439 30.56 -3.68 -82.26
C LYS A 439 29.40 -3.64 -81.26
N THR A 440 28.52 -4.65 -81.26
CA THR A 440 27.41 -4.72 -80.28
C THR A 440 27.94 -5.02 -78.86
N ASN A 441 28.91 -5.92 -78.71
CA ASN A 441 29.55 -6.18 -77.42
C ASN A 441 30.26 -4.93 -76.88
N LYS A 442 31.05 -4.22 -77.71
CA LYS A 442 31.69 -2.96 -77.28
C LYS A 442 30.67 -1.90 -76.84
N LYS A 443 29.52 -1.81 -77.52
CA LYS A 443 28.39 -0.97 -77.05
C LYS A 443 27.81 -1.45 -75.72
N LEU A 444 27.53 -2.73 -75.56
CA LEU A 444 26.98 -3.30 -74.31
C LEU A 444 27.96 -3.15 -73.12
N TYR A 445 29.27 -3.28 -73.34
CA TYR A 445 30.28 -2.96 -72.33
C TYR A 445 30.30 -1.47 -71.96
N SER A 446 30.20 -0.56 -72.95
CA SER A 446 30.09 0.87 -72.65
C SER A 446 28.81 1.23 -71.88
N GLN A 447 27.68 0.61 -72.23
CA GLN A 447 26.38 0.83 -71.58
C GLN A 447 26.38 0.27 -70.15
N THR A 448 26.81 -0.98 -69.95
CA THR A 448 26.92 -1.54 -68.58
C THR A 448 27.92 -0.76 -67.71
N HIS A 449 28.92 -0.08 -68.29
CA HIS A 449 29.77 0.87 -67.57
C HIS A 449 29.09 2.21 -67.24
N THR A 450 28.16 2.73 -68.06
CA THR A 450 27.36 3.91 -67.69
C THR A 450 26.31 3.55 -66.64
N ASP A 451 25.57 2.46 -66.84
CA ASP A 451 24.52 1.99 -65.94
C ASP A 451 25.10 1.70 -64.54
N ARG A 452 26.29 1.09 -64.48
CA ARG A 452 27.00 0.83 -63.21
C ARG A 452 27.44 2.13 -62.51
N LYS A 453 27.79 3.20 -63.23
CA LYS A 453 28.08 4.51 -62.65
C LYS A 453 26.81 5.19 -62.12
N GLU A 454 25.68 5.05 -62.81
CA GLU A 454 24.39 5.58 -62.36
C GLU A 454 23.85 4.82 -61.14
N ILE A 455 23.98 3.50 -61.11
CA ILE A 455 23.65 2.67 -59.93
C ILE A 455 24.50 3.05 -58.71
N ILE A 456 25.76 3.45 -58.88
CA ILE A 456 26.60 3.96 -57.78
C ILE A 456 26.05 5.30 -57.26
N LYS A 457 25.83 6.29 -58.14
CA LYS A 457 25.25 7.59 -57.76
C LYS A 457 23.90 7.45 -57.04
N LEU A 458 23.01 6.62 -57.56
CA LEU A 458 21.69 6.38 -56.96
C LEU A 458 21.79 5.70 -55.59
N ARG A 459 22.82 4.86 -55.35
CA ARG A 459 23.09 4.31 -54.01
C ARG A 459 23.61 5.37 -53.04
N GLU A 460 24.51 6.25 -53.49
CA GLU A 460 25.01 7.38 -52.71
C GLU A 460 23.87 8.34 -52.34
N GLU A 461 23.00 8.68 -53.28
CA GLU A 461 21.80 9.49 -53.05
C GLU A 461 20.82 8.83 -52.07
N VAL A 462 20.58 7.52 -52.20
CA VAL A 462 19.73 6.75 -51.28
C VAL A 462 20.31 6.72 -49.86
N GLU A 463 21.62 6.58 -49.66
CA GLU A 463 22.22 6.66 -48.32
C GLU A 463 22.18 8.08 -47.75
N VAL A 464 22.40 9.12 -48.58
CA VAL A 464 22.19 10.51 -48.16
C VAL A 464 20.74 10.77 -47.74
N LEU A 465 19.76 10.16 -48.41
CA LEU A 465 18.35 10.23 -48.04
C LEU A 465 18.03 9.42 -46.77
N ARG A 466 18.63 8.25 -46.56
CA ARG A 466 18.53 7.45 -45.31
C ARG A 466 19.08 8.22 -44.12
N VAL A 467 20.26 8.85 -44.25
CA VAL A 467 20.84 9.69 -43.20
C VAL A 467 19.92 10.88 -42.90
N LYS A 468 19.39 11.55 -43.93
CA LYS A 468 18.41 12.65 -43.76
C LYS A 468 17.14 12.18 -43.02
N ALA A 469 16.56 11.03 -43.40
CA ALA A 469 15.39 10.46 -42.73
C ALA A 469 15.67 10.17 -41.24
N SER A 470 16.79 9.49 -40.94
CA SER A 470 17.19 9.21 -39.55
C SER A 470 17.41 10.46 -38.70
N ARG A 471 17.74 11.61 -39.32
CA ARG A 471 17.83 12.90 -38.64
C ARG A 471 16.46 13.53 -38.41
N VAL A 472 15.50 13.36 -39.32
CA VAL A 472 14.10 13.75 -39.10
C VAL A 472 13.49 12.96 -37.95
N ASP A 473 13.72 11.65 -37.88
CA ASP A 473 13.22 10.79 -36.79
C ASP A 473 13.78 11.24 -35.42
N LYS A 474 15.09 11.53 -35.34
CA LYS A 474 15.73 12.07 -34.12
C LYS A 474 15.14 13.42 -33.71
N LEU A 475 15.02 14.35 -34.65
CA LEU A 475 14.40 15.67 -34.40
C LEU A 475 12.92 15.55 -33.98
N GLN A 476 12.20 14.55 -34.49
CA GLN A 476 10.81 14.28 -34.10
C GLN A 476 10.69 13.73 -32.67
N VAL A 477 11.64 12.89 -32.24
CA VAL A 477 11.75 12.45 -30.84
C VAL A 477 12.12 13.62 -29.93
N GLU A 478 13.12 14.43 -30.31
CA GLU A 478 13.53 15.62 -29.55
C GLU A 478 12.37 16.63 -29.40
N LEU A 479 11.60 16.88 -30.47
CA LEU A 479 10.38 17.71 -30.43
C LEU A 479 9.31 17.15 -29.49
N ASN A 480 9.11 15.84 -29.46
CA ASN A 480 8.14 15.21 -28.56
C ASN A 480 8.60 15.33 -27.10
N CYS A 481 9.89 15.06 -26.81
CA CYS A 481 10.48 15.25 -25.48
C CYS A 481 10.53 16.74 -25.05
N LEU A 482 10.50 17.70 -25.98
CA LEU A 482 10.34 19.12 -25.67
C LEU A 482 8.88 19.47 -25.36
N ARG A 483 7.91 18.93 -26.11
CA ARG A 483 6.46 19.09 -25.84
C ARG A 483 6.07 18.51 -24.48
N GLU A 484 6.50 17.30 -24.16
CA GLU A 484 6.21 16.64 -22.88
C GLU A 484 6.75 17.46 -21.69
N ARG A 485 7.99 17.96 -21.78
CA ARG A 485 8.56 18.89 -20.78
C ARG A 485 7.80 20.21 -20.68
N LEU A 486 7.27 20.74 -21.79
CA LEU A 486 6.44 21.96 -21.79
C LEU A 486 5.08 21.70 -21.12
N GLU A 487 4.44 20.57 -21.43
CA GLU A 487 3.20 20.14 -20.79
C GLU A 487 3.40 19.92 -19.29
N ASP A 488 4.43 19.18 -18.86
CA ASP A 488 4.71 19.00 -17.45
C ASP A 488 5.08 20.30 -16.75
N SER A 489 5.80 21.23 -17.41
CA SER A 489 6.02 22.58 -16.88
C SER A 489 4.68 23.32 -16.67
N SER A 490 3.74 23.23 -17.61
CA SER A 490 2.40 23.81 -17.45
C SER A 490 1.58 23.14 -16.33
N ARG A 491 1.68 21.81 -16.17
CA ARG A 491 1.04 21.03 -15.09
C ARG A 491 1.64 21.38 -13.71
N HIS A 492 2.91 21.73 -13.64
CA HIS A 492 3.53 22.26 -12.42
C HIS A 492 3.09 23.71 -12.17
N GLN A 493 2.99 24.54 -13.20
CA GLN A 493 2.56 25.93 -13.07
C GLN A 493 1.07 26.05 -12.67
N THR A 494 0.18 25.16 -13.14
CA THR A 494 -1.21 25.10 -12.68
C THR A 494 -1.31 24.61 -11.24
N LYS A 495 -0.63 23.52 -10.88
CA LYS A 495 -0.54 23.06 -9.47
C LYS A 495 -0.01 24.13 -8.53
N LEU A 496 0.97 24.94 -8.96
CA LEU A 496 1.49 26.06 -8.17
C LEU A 496 0.47 27.20 -8.01
N LYS A 497 -0.35 27.47 -9.03
CA LYS A 497 -1.49 28.42 -8.92
C LYS A 497 -2.57 27.90 -7.97
N GLU A 498 -2.94 26.62 -8.08
CA GLU A 498 -3.89 25.97 -7.14
C GLU A 498 -3.37 25.98 -5.70
N PHE A 499 -2.08 25.72 -5.50
CA PHE A 499 -1.48 25.77 -4.16
C PHE A 499 -1.53 27.19 -3.57
N LYS A 500 -1.24 28.22 -4.38
CA LYS A 500 -1.37 29.63 -3.97
C LYS A 500 -2.81 29.98 -3.60
N THR A 501 -3.80 29.68 -4.44
CA THR A 501 -5.20 30.01 -4.13
C THR A 501 -5.73 29.25 -2.92
N ARG A 502 -5.28 28.00 -2.68
CA ARG A 502 -5.57 27.27 -1.42
C ARG A 502 -4.91 27.91 -0.21
N SER A 503 -3.66 28.36 -0.32
CA SER A 503 -2.94 29.08 0.74
C SER A 503 -3.60 30.42 1.07
N GLU A 504 -4.04 31.17 0.06
CA GLU A 504 -4.76 32.44 0.20
C GLU A 504 -6.14 32.22 0.85
N ALA A 505 -6.88 31.19 0.45
CA ALA A 505 -8.14 30.80 1.08
C ALA A 505 -7.96 30.36 2.54
N ALA A 506 -6.89 29.63 2.85
CA ALA A 506 -6.55 29.24 4.23
C ALA A 506 -6.20 30.46 5.11
N LEU A 507 -5.48 31.45 4.55
CA LEU A 507 -5.17 32.72 5.21
C LEU A 507 -6.44 33.54 5.49
N GLN A 508 -7.38 33.60 4.54
CA GLN A 508 -8.69 34.25 4.74
C GLN A 508 -9.56 33.50 5.77
N ALA A 509 -9.52 32.17 5.78
CA ALA A 509 -10.22 31.37 6.79
C ALA A 509 -9.63 31.58 8.20
N LYS A 510 -8.29 31.68 8.31
CA LYS A 510 -7.60 32.00 9.55
C LYS A 510 -8.00 33.39 10.07
N ALA A 511 -7.95 34.43 9.23
CA ALA A 511 -8.32 35.79 9.65
C ALA A 511 -9.74 35.86 10.22
N ARG A 512 -10.72 35.19 9.58
CA ARG A 512 -12.11 35.12 10.09
C ARG A 512 -12.23 34.40 11.45
N LEU A 513 -11.38 33.40 11.72
CA LEU A 513 -11.33 32.74 13.02
C LEU A 513 -10.66 33.63 14.08
N GLU A 514 -9.70 34.48 13.68
CA GLU A 514 -9.11 35.50 14.56
C GLU A 514 -10.14 36.59 14.90
N ASP A 515 -10.90 37.09 13.91
CA ASP A 515 -12.04 38.01 14.11
C ASP A 515 -13.12 37.39 15.04
N GLU A 516 -13.48 36.12 14.85
CA GLU A 516 -14.49 35.44 15.65
C GLU A 516 -14.00 35.17 17.09
N VAL A 517 -12.71 34.87 17.28
CA VAL A 517 -12.09 34.78 18.60
C VAL A 517 -12.09 36.12 19.32
N GLU A 518 -11.75 37.24 18.66
CA GLU A 518 -11.82 38.57 19.27
C GLU A 518 -13.28 38.96 19.61
N SER A 519 -14.23 38.59 18.75
CA SER A 519 -15.67 38.73 19.02
C SER A 519 -16.16 37.84 20.18
N LEU A 520 -15.49 36.73 20.49
CA LEU A 520 -15.79 35.89 21.64
C LEU A 520 -15.10 36.39 22.92
N MET A 521 -13.88 36.92 22.83
CA MET A 521 -13.17 37.51 23.97
C MET A 521 -13.85 38.78 24.48
N THR A 522 -14.34 39.65 23.59
CA THR A 522 -15.14 40.84 23.96
C THR A 522 -16.46 40.48 24.62
N LYS A 523 -17.14 39.40 24.17
CA LYS A 523 -18.33 38.86 24.86
C LYS A 523 -17.98 38.22 26.21
N LEU A 524 -16.82 37.57 26.33
CA LEU A 524 -16.36 36.99 27.60
C LEU A 524 -16.14 38.10 28.64
N GLN A 525 -15.49 39.20 28.27
CA GLN A 525 -15.33 40.36 29.14
C GLN A 525 -16.69 40.89 29.64
N GLN A 526 -17.68 41.03 28.76
CA GLN A 526 -19.03 41.44 29.15
C GLN A 526 -19.70 40.47 30.15
N PHE A 527 -19.46 39.16 30.03
CA PHE A 527 -19.94 38.19 31.03
C PHE A 527 -19.20 38.29 32.38
N ASP A 528 -17.94 38.72 32.37
CA ASP A 528 -17.15 38.92 33.59
C ASP A 528 -17.56 40.23 34.28
N ASP A 529 -17.82 41.31 33.53
CA ASP A 529 -18.37 42.57 34.05
C ASP A 529 -19.76 42.33 34.70
N ILE A 530 -20.67 41.62 34.01
CA ILE A 530 -22.00 41.25 34.53
C ILE A 530 -21.91 40.35 35.77
N ARG A 531 -20.89 39.48 35.85
CA ARG A 531 -20.66 38.59 37.00
C ARG A 531 -20.25 39.39 38.23
N ASP A 532 -19.41 40.39 38.07
CA ASP A 532 -18.94 41.23 39.17
C ASP A 532 -20.03 42.20 39.65
N GLU A 533 -20.85 42.75 38.75
CA GLU A 533 -22.09 43.45 39.11
C GLU A 533 -23.05 42.53 39.90
N SER A 534 -23.25 41.29 39.43
CA SER A 534 -24.08 40.28 40.11
C SER A 534 -23.55 39.92 41.50
N ALA A 535 -22.23 39.87 41.69
CA ALA A 535 -21.60 39.64 42.98
C ALA A 535 -21.78 40.83 43.93
N SER A 536 -21.63 42.05 43.42
CA SER A 536 -21.88 43.30 44.15
C SER A 536 -23.33 43.40 44.64
N LEU A 537 -24.31 43.17 43.75
CA LEU A 537 -25.74 43.13 44.09
C LEU A 537 -26.06 42.06 45.13
N LYS A 538 -25.45 40.86 45.01
CA LYS A 538 -25.64 39.78 45.99
C LYS A 538 -25.11 40.17 47.38
N ALA A 539 -23.92 40.78 47.47
CA ALA A 539 -23.37 41.27 48.74
C ALA A 539 -24.25 42.39 49.34
N GLN A 540 -24.84 43.24 48.49
CA GLN A 540 -25.76 44.30 48.91
C GLN A 540 -27.06 43.74 49.49
N ILE A 541 -27.65 42.72 48.85
CA ILE A 541 -28.80 41.94 49.35
C ILE A 541 -28.47 41.28 50.68
N GLU A 542 -27.31 40.62 50.79
CA GLU A 542 -26.87 39.97 52.04
C GLU A 542 -26.76 40.98 53.20
N SER A 543 -26.26 42.20 52.92
CA SER A 543 -26.26 43.31 53.89
C SER A 543 -27.68 43.74 54.32
N PHE A 544 -28.65 43.75 53.40
CA PHE A 544 -30.03 44.09 53.72
C PHE A 544 -30.73 42.99 54.52
N THR A 545 -30.49 41.70 54.20
CA THR A 545 -31.03 40.59 55.00
C THR A 545 -30.44 40.50 56.40
N SER A 546 -29.17 40.87 56.60
CA SER A 546 -28.59 40.97 57.95
C SER A 546 -29.33 42.02 58.78
N LYS A 547 -29.49 43.24 58.22
CA LYS A 547 -30.21 44.33 58.89
C LYS A 547 -31.66 43.95 59.20
N HIS A 548 -32.35 43.31 58.26
CA HIS A 548 -33.72 42.82 58.49
C HIS A 548 -33.77 41.81 59.65
N SER A 549 -32.81 40.88 59.75
CA SER A 549 -32.72 39.93 60.86
C SER A 549 -32.47 40.62 62.20
N ASP A 550 -31.67 41.69 62.22
CA ASP A 550 -31.41 42.48 63.44
C ASP A 550 -32.61 43.34 63.84
N ASP A 551 -33.34 43.92 62.86
CA ASP A 551 -34.61 44.59 63.07
C ASP A 551 -35.70 43.63 63.57
N GLU A 552 -35.77 42.40 63.04
CA GLU A 552 -36.69 41.33 63.50
C GLU A 552 -36.42 40.94 64.95
N LYS A 553 -35.16 40.72 65.34
CA LYS A 553 -34.77 40.50 66.75
C LYS A 553 -35.20 41.68 67.62
N ARG A 554 -34.97 42.91 67.15
CA ARG A 554 -35.33 44.12 67.91
C ARG A 554 -36.85 44.28 68.07
N ILE A 555 -37.64 43.84 67.09
CA ILE A 555 -39.10 43.77 67.21
C ILE A 555 -39.50 42.69 68.23
N GLN A 556 -38.85 41.52 68.24
CA GLN A 556 -39.10 40.47 69.24
C GLN A 556 -38.78 40.95 70.67
N GLU A 557 -37.62 41.57 70.90
CA GLU A 557 -37.25 42.18 72.19
C GLU A 557 -38.30 43.20 72.67
N LEU A 558 -38.80 44.05 71.76
CA LEU A 558 -39.83 45.05 72.09
C LEU A 558 -41.19 44.41 72.36
N LEU A 559 -41.54 43.28 71.73
CA LEU A 559 -42.76 42.53 72.02
C LEU A 559 -42.68 41.84 73.39
N GLU A 560 -41.54 41.23 73.74
CA GLU A 560 -41.33 40.65 75.08
C GLU A 560 -41.38 41.71 76.18
N GLN A 561 -40.75 42.87 75.98
CA GLN A 561 -40.82 44.00 76.91
C GLN A 561 -42.27 44.51 77.09
N ASN A 562 -43.05 44.60 76.02
CA ASN A 562 -44.47 44.95 76.13
C ASN A 562 -45.29 43.89 76.87
N ALA A 563 -45.02 42.60 76.66
CA ALA A 563 -45.68 41.51 77.39
C ALA A 563 -45.35 41.56 78.90
N GLN A 564 -44.09 41.83 79.27
CA GLN A 564 -43.68 42.01 80.66
C GLN A 564 -44.38 43.21 81.31
N LEU A 565 -44.43 44.36 80.64
CA LEU A 565 -45.14 45.56 81.12
C LEU A 565 -46.66 45.35 81.26
N VAL A 566 -47.28 44.50 80.44
CA VAL A 566 -48.69 44.09 80.62
C VAL A 566 -48.85 43.26 81.89
N LEU A 567 -47.99 42.27 82.14
CA LEU A 567 -48.04 41.44 83.35
C LEU A 567 -47.78 42.23 84.64
N GLU A 568 -46.89 43.23 84.62
CA GLU A 568 -46.68 44.14 85.75
C GLU A 568 -47.89 45.06 85.98
N LYS A 569 -48.53 45.53 84.91
CA LYS A 569 -49.77 46.31 84.97
C LYS A 569 -50.95 45.48 85.50
N GLU A 570 -51.02 44.20 85.16
CA GLU A 570 -52.05 43.28 85.68
C GLU A 570 -51.85 43.05 87.18
N ARG A 571 -50.62 42.70 87.61
CA ARG A 571 -50.29 42.52 89.05
C ARG A 571 -50.55 43.78 89.88
N SER A 572 -50.13 44.95 89.42
CA SER A 572 -50.42 46.21 90.12
C SER A 572 -51.92 46.57 90.11
N GLY A 573 -52.69 46.08 89.12
CA GLY A 573 -54.15 46.12 89.14
C GLY A 573 -54.78 45.20 90.19
N GLU A 574 -54.24 43.99 90.38
CA GLU A 574 -54.65 43.05 91.43
C GLU A 574 -54.32 43.61 92.83
N GLU A 575 -53.12 44.17 93.02
CA GLU A 575 -52.73 44.85 94.27
C GLU A 575 -53.65 46.04 94.60
N LEU A 576 -54.00 46.86 93.60
CA LEU A 576 -54.98 47.94 93.77
C LEU A 576 -56.38 47.43 94.11
N ALA A 577 -56.83 46.31 93.54
CA ALA A 577 -58.11 45.69 93.88
C ALA A 577 -58.12 45.16 95.33
N VAL A 578 -57.01 44.57 95.79
CA VAL A 578 -56.84 44.14 97.19
C VAL A 578 -56.86 45.33 98.14
N LEU A 579 -56.15 46.42 97.80
CA LEU A 579 -56.15 47.66 98.61
C LEU A 579 -57.51 48.36 98.63
N GLN A 580 -58.27 48.33 97.52
CA GLN A 580 -59.66 48.81 97.50
C GLN A 580 -60.56 47.95 98.41
N GLY A 581 -60.45 46.62 98.34
CA GLY A 581 -61.18 45.72 99.25
C GLY A 581 -60.86 45.95 100.73
N GLN A 582 -59.61 46.28 101.06
CA GLN A 582 -59.20 46.66 102.41
C GLN A 582 -59.78 48.01 102.84
N LEU A 583 -59.78 49.03 101.97
CA LEU A 583 -60.41 50.33 102.22
C LEU A 583 -61.93 50.25 102.43
N GLU A 584 -62.62 49.37 101.71
CA GLU A 584 -64.06 49.13 101.90
C GLU A 584 -64.34 48.32 103.19
N ALA A 585 -63.44 47.40 103.57
CA ALA A 585 -63.51 46.71 104.84
C ALA A 585 -63.25 47.63 106.06
N GLU A 586 -62.32 48.59 105.97
CA GLU A 586 -62.09 49.57 107.04
C GLU A 586 -63.23 50.60 107.14
N ARG A 587 -63.76 51.08 106.01
CA ARG A 587 -64.98 51.92 105.98
C ARG A 587 -66.17 51.25 106.68
N SER A 588 -66.21 49.92 106.69
CA SER A 588 -67.28 49.14 107.31
C SER A 588 -67.13 48.94 108.83
N ARG A 589 -66.08 49.50 109.48
CA ARG A 589 -65.78 49.27 110.91
C ARG A 589 -65.65 50.54 111.78
N SER A 590 -65.63 51.74 111.20
CA SER A 590 -65.37 52.99 111.95
C SER A 590 -66.33 54.12 111.59
N SER A 591 -67.53 54.14 112.19
CA SER A 591 -68.42 55.33 112.16
C SER A 591 -69.34 55.40 113.39
N SER A 592 -68.98 56.22 114.39
CA SER A 592 -69.84 56.50 115.55
C SER A 592 -69.57 57.90 116.13
N GLY A 593 -70.49 58.84 115.85
CA GLY A 593 -70.49 60.23 116.34
C GLY A 593 -69.50 61.17 115.64
N SER A 594 -69.67 62.50 115.69
CA SER A 594 -70.86 63.31 116.01
C SER A 594 -70.60 64.79 115.63
N GLN A 595 -71.66 65.61 115.55
CA GLN A 595 -71.64 67.09 115.39
C GLN A 595 -71.09 67.65 114.04
N THR A 596 -71.54 68.79 113.49
CA THR A 596 -72.51 69.81 113.98
C THR A 596 -73.32 70.46 112.83
N THR A 597 -74.62 70.72 113.07
CA THR A 597 -75.51 71.81 112.53
C THR A 597 -75.45 72.26 111.05
N VAL A 598 -76.53 72.22 110.23
CA VAL A 598 -77.83 72.96 110.28
C VAL A 598 -77.68 74.45 109.93
N THR A 599 -78.51 75.11 109.10
CA THR A 599 -79.85 74.85 108.46
C THR A 599 -79.71 74.66 106.92
N VAL A 600 -80.66 74.74 105.95
CA VAL A 600 -82.15 74.92 105.75
C VAL A 600 -82.42 74.46 104.27
N VAL A 601 -83.55 73.94 103.77
CA VAL A 601 -84.83 73.46 104.34
C VAL A 601 -85.41 72.26 103.52
N SER A 602 -86.66 72.28 103.03
CA SER A 602 -87.39 71.18 102.31
C SER A 602 -88.53 71.77 101.43
N PRO A 603 -89.38 71.00 100.72
CA PRO A 603 -89.24 69.87 99.77
C PRO A 603 -89.96 70.24 98.41
N PRO A 604 -90.68 69.41 97.59
CA PRO A 604 -90.82 67.93 97.49
C PRO A 604 -90.85 67.26 96.08
N ARG A 605 -90.20 66.08 95.99
CA ARG A 605 -90.64 64.84 95.28
C ARG A 605 -90.73 64.75 93.72
N LEU A 606 -90.66 63.50 93.24
CA LEU A 606 -90.98 62.97 91.89
C LEU A 606 -90.01 63.28 90.72
N SER A 607 -88.82 62.64 90.69
CA SER A 607 -87.98 62.61 89.45
C SER A 607 -86.93 61.48 89.37
N GLU A 608 -86.43 60.99 90.51
CA GLU A 608 -85.14 60.27 90.60
C GLU A 608 -84.99 59.02 89.71
N ALA A 609 -86.06 58.26 89.46
CA ALA A 609 -86.04 57.09 88.60
C ALA A 609 -85.72 57.41 87.12
N GLU A 610 -86.21 58.55 86.61
CA GLU A 610 -85.87 58.98 85.24
C GLU A 610 -84.44 59.51 85.14
N MET A 611 -83.97 60.23 86.15
CA MET A 611 -82.59 60.74 86.16
C MET A 611 -81.58 59.59 86.22
N ALA A 612 -81.87 58.54 87.00
CA ALA A 612 -81.06 57.32 87.03
C ALA A 612 -81.06 56.59 85.68
N SER A 613 -82.21 56.48 84.99
CA SER A 613 -82.27 55.83 83.67
C SER A 613 -81.57 56.65 82.59
N LYS A 614 -81.76 57.98 82.55
CA LYS A 614 -81.07 58.90 81.65
C LYS A 614 -79.55 58.87 81.85
N ALA A 615 -79.08 58.86 83.10
CA ALA A 615 -77.65 58.72 83.41
C ALA A 615 -77.08 57.35 82.95
N LYS A 616 -77.85 56.25 83.09
CA LYS A 616 -77.44 54.93 82.58
C LYS A 616 -77.41 54.89 81.05
N VAL A 617 -78.38 55.48 80.36
CA VAL A 617 -78.39 55.62 78.90
C VAL A 617 -77.20 56.44 78.41
N GLN A 618 -76.88 57.58 79.06
CA GLN A 618 -75.71 58.38 78.68
C GLN A 618 -74.37 57.65 78.86
N ARG A 619 -74.24 56.79 79.88
CA ARG A 619 -73.06 55.90 80.02
C ARG A 619 -72.99 54.88 78.89
N LEU A 620 -74.10 54.16 78.65
CA LEU A 620 -74.19 53.19 77.55
C LEU A 620 -73.96 53.83 76.18
N GLU A 621 -74.39 55.06 75.94
CA GLU A 621 -74.07 55.79 74.70
C GLU A 621 -72.60 56.21 74.62
N LYS A 622 -71.95 56.57 75.73
CA LYS A 622 -70.51 56.88 75.76
C LYS A 622 -69.70 55.63 75.47
N GLU A 623 -70.03 54.52 76.13
CA GLU A 623 -69.47 53.20 75.88
C GLU A 623 -69.71 52.77 74.41
N ARG A 624 -70.92 52.98 73.85
CA ARG A 624 -71.20 52.70 72.44
C ARG A 624 -70.34 53.56 71.49
N ARG A 625 -70.15 54.85 71.77
CA ARG A 625 -69.27 55.74 70.99
C ARG A 625 -67.78 55.36 71.12
N GLU A 626 -67.38 54.76 72.23
CA GLU A 626 -66.01 54.25 72.45
C GLU A 626 -65.81 52.89 71.75
N MET A 627 -66.82 52.04 71.70
CA MET A 627 -66.86 50.83 70.87
C MET A 627 -66.90 51.17 69.36
N GLU A 628 -67.68 52.16 68.94
CA GLU A 628 -67.68 52.65 67.54
C GLU A 628 -66.28 53.15 67.12
N LYS A 629 -65.58 53.88 68.00
CA LYS A 629 -64.20 54.33 67.76
C LYS A 629 -63.18 53.20 67.69
N THR A 630 -63.28 52.18 68.55
CA THR A 630 -62.35 51.03 68.52
C THR A 630 -62.61 50.16 67.30
N ILE A 631 -63.88 49.89 66.94
CA ILE A 631 -64.26 49.21 65.68
C ILE A 631 -63.71 49.97 64.47
N GLU A 632 -63.80 51.29 64.45
CA GLU A 632 -63.26 52.11 63.37
C GLU A 632 -61.72 52.14 63.34
N GLY A 633 -61.07 52.00 64.50
CA GLY A 633 -59.63 51.71 64.60
C GLY A 633 -59.26 50.35 63.99
N PHE A 634 -60.00 49.30 64.33
CA PHE A 634 -59.82 47.95 63.77
C PHE A 634 -60.03 47.92 62.24
N ARG A 635 -61.03 48.63 61.70
CA ARG A 635 -61.19 48.75 60.23
C ARG A 635 -59.98 49.39 59.56
N LYS A 636 -59.38 50.40 60.19
CA LYS A 636 -58.19 51.09 59.66
C LYS A 636 -56.94 50.23 59.75
N SER A 637 -56.76 49.46 60.83
CA SER A 637 -55.67 48.48 60.88
C SER A 637 -55.87 47.35 59.88
N GLN A 638 -57.10 46.83 59.72
CA GLN A 638 -57.44 45.80 58.74
C GLN A 638 -57.21 46.26 57.29
N ALA A 639 -57.60 47.49 56.94
CA ALA A 639 -57.32 48.07 55.62
C ALA A 639 -55.82 48.20 55.35
N LYS A 640 -55.04 48.69 56.33
CA LYS A 640 -53.59 48.81 56.22
C LYS A 640 -52.89 47.44 56.13
N LEU A 641 -53.43 46.44 56.83
CA LEU A 641 -52.93 45.06 56.78
C LEU A 641 -53.19 44.43 55.40
N ALA A 642 -54.37 44.65 54.80
CA ALA A 642 -54.65 44.23 53.42
C ALA A 642 -53.79 44.95 52.37
N GLU A 643 -53.39 46.21 52.61
CA GLU A 643 -52.40 46.89 51.76
C GLU A 643 -51.00 46.27 51.90
N LEU A 644 -50.58 45.89 53.12
CA LEU A 644 -49.31 45.20 53.38
C LEU A 644 -49.27 43.78 52.83
N GLU A 645 -50.38 43.02 52.89
CA GLU A 645 -50.52 41.74 52.19
C GLU A 645 -50.34 41.91 50.68
N LYS A 646 -50.92 42.97 50.11
CA LYS A 646 -50.85 43.28 48.67
C LYS A 646 -49.46 43.75 48.23
N THR A 647 -48.68 44.43 49.08
CA THR A 647 -47.27 44.74 48.77
C THR A 647 -46.35 43.54 49.00
N ASN A 648 -46.56 42.76 50.07
CA ASN A 648 -45.81 41.53 50.33
C ASN A 648 -46.00 40.52 49.17
N LYS A 649 -47.24 40.30 48.71
CA LYS A 649 -47.51 39.45 47.54
C LYS A 649 -46.79 39.93 46.27
N LYS A 650 -46.73 41.25 46.01
CA LYS A 650 -45.94 41.80 44.89
C LYS A 650 -44.44 41.58 45.07
N LEU A 651 -43.91 41.72 46.28
CA LEU A 651 -42.49 41.46 46.58
C LEU A 651 -42.15 39.96 46.44
N GLN A 652 -43.07 39.06 46.80
CA GLN A 652 -42.95 37.64 46.51
C GLN A 652 -42.97 37.37 45.00
N GLU A 653 -43.93 37.93 44.26
CA GLU A 653 -44.01 37.83 42.79
C GLU A 653 -42.73 38.31 42.10
N GLN A 654 -42.17 39.45 42.54
CA GLN A 654 -40.88 39.98 42.09
C GLN A 654 -39.72 39.05 42.46
N THR A 655 -39.61 38.62 43.72
CA THR A 655 -38.57 37.68 44.18
C THR A 655 -38.62 36.37 43.39
N HIS A 656 -39.82 35.88 43.02
CA HIS A 656 -39.99 34.73 42.16
C HIS A 656 -39.60 35.01 40.69
N ALA A 657 -39.72 36.23 40.18
CA ALA A 657 -39.19 36.62 38.87
C ALA A 657 -37.65 36.67 38.90
N ASP A 658 -37.06 37.42 39.83
CA ASP A 658 -35.61 37.57 39.96
C ASP A 658 -34.91 36.21 40.20
N ARG A 659 -35.51 35.35 41.01
CA ARG A 659 -35.03 33.98 41.28
C ARG A 659 -35.18 33.03 40.08
N ARG A 660 -36.06 33.31 39.11
CA ARG A 660 -36.11 32.60 37.82
C ARG A 660 -34.98 33.08 36.91
N GLU A 661 -34.78 34.39 36.83
CA GLU A 661 -33.74 35.02 36.01
C GLU A 661 -32.32 34.62 36.45
N VAL A 662 -32.05 34.60 37.77
CA VAL A 662 -30.78 34.10 38.33
C VAL A 662 -30.52 32.62 37.99
N ILE A 663 -31.55 31.82 37.72
CA ILE A 663 -31.34 30.44 37.24
C ILE A 663 -31.07 30.42 35.74
N ARG A 664 -31.81 31.20 34.92
CA ARG A 664 -31.55 31.36 33.47
C ARG A 664 -30.10 31.77 33.21
N LEU A 665 -29.62 32.79 33.92
CA LEU A 665 -28.24 33.29 33.79
C LEU A 665 -27.20 32.24 34.23
N LYS A 666 -27.50 31.37 35.20
CA LYS A 666 -26.63 30.25 35.60
C LYS A 666 -26.62 29.11 34.57
N GLU A 667 -27.75 28.81 33.96
CA GLU A 667 -27.86 27.83 32.87
C GLU A 667 -27.07 28.31 31.65
N GLU A 668 -27.22 29.58 31.27
CA GLU A 668 -26.43 30.22 30.21
C GLU A 668 -24.93 30.25 30.51
N LEU A 669 -24.53 30.66 31.72
CA LEU A 669 -23.12 30.64 32.15
C LEU A 669 -22.49 29.24 32.05
N LEU A 670 -23.24 28.19 32.40
CA LEU A 670 -22.77 26.80 32.31
C LEU A 670 -22.66 26.32 30.84
N VAL A 671 -23.55 26.78 29.96
CA VAL A 671 -23.43 26.59 28.50
C VAL A 671 -22.22 27.34 27.94
N TYR A 672 -21.93 28.56 28.39
CA TYR A 672 -20.72 29.29 27.98
C TYR A 672 -19.44 28.64 28.51
N LYS A 673 -19.42 28.17 29.77
CA LYS A 673 -18.27 27.45 30.34
C LYS A 673 -17.95 26.17 29.56
N THR A 674 -18.97 25.34 29.30
CA THR A 674 -18.78 24.09 28.52
C THR A 674 -18.42 24.34 27.06
N LYS A 675 -18.83 25.47 26.47
CA LYS A 675 -18.31 25.94 25.17
C LYS A 675 -16.84 26.34 25.25
N ALA A 676 -16.43 27.10 26.27
CA ALA A 676 -15.04 27.52 26.47
C ALA A 676 -14.10 26.33 26.73
N GLU A 677 -14.52 25.36 27.55
CA GLU A 677 -13.79 24.11 27.78
C GLU A 677 -13.62 23.31 26.48
N ARG A 678 -14.68 23.23 25.64
CA ARG A 678 -14.59 22.62 24.30
C ARG A 678 -13.65 23.38 23.36
N LEU A 679 -13.73 24.70 23.30
CA LEU A 679 -12.84 25.54 22.47
C LEU A 679 -11.37 25.39 22.89
N SER A 680 -11.09 25.34 24.20
CA SER A 680 -9.74 25.08 24.73
C SER A 680 -9.24 23.69 24.34
N SER A 681 -10.09 22.66 24.47
CA SER A 681 -9.75 21.31 24.01
C SER A 681 -9.46 21.26 22.50
N LEU A 682 -10.24 21.99 21.69
CA LEU A 682 -10.07 22.06 20.24
C LEU A 682 -8.79 22.82 19.85
N GLN A 683 -8.47 23.92 20.53
CA GLN A 683 -7.17 24.61 20.37
C GLN A 683 -5.99 23.70 20.73
N SER A 684 -6.09 22.90 21.80
CA SER A 684 -5.04 21.95 22.16
C SER A 684 -4.87 20.88 21.07
N ALA A 685 -5.97 20.36 20.53
CA ALA A 685 -5.95 19.41 19.43
C ALA A 685 -5.33 20.03 18.17
N MET A 686 -5.72 21.26 17.79
CA MET A 686 -5.14 21.99 16.66
C MET A 686 -3.63 22.15 16.80
N ARG A 687 -3.12 22.60 17.95
CA ARG A 687 -1.66 22.71 18.19
C ARG A 687 -0.92 21.38 18.04
N THR A 688 -1.53 20.26 18.45
CA THR A 688 -0.94 18.92 18.23
C THR A 688 -1.03 18.43 16.77
N GLN A 689 -1.85 19.04 15.93
CA GLN A 689 -1.87 18.79 14.48
C GLN A 689 -0.90 19.73 13.75
N GLU A 690 -0.78 20.99 14.20
CA GLU A 690 0.21 21.96 13.69
C GLU A 690 1.63 21.41 13.84
N HIS A 691 2.03 20.94 15.03
CA HIS A 691 3.35 20.28 15.20
C HIS A 691 3.53 19.04 14.31
N LYS A 692 2.50 18.21 14.12
CA LYS A 692 2.59 17.05 13.21
C LYS A 692 2.76 17.45 11.75
N LEU A 693 2.20 18.59 11.35
CA LEU A 693 2.42 19.15 10.01
C LEU A 693 3.83 19.73 9.88
N GLU A 694 4.38 20.36 10.93
CA GLU A 694 5.79 20.80 10.97
C GLU A 694 6.76 19.60 10.88
N ASP A 695 6.50 18.52 11.61
CA ASP A 695 7.27 17.27 11.54
C ASP A 695 7.22 16.65 10.12
N ILE A 696 6.04 16.65 9.49
CA ILE A 696 5.87 16.18 8.10
C ILE A 696 6.62 17.08 7.11
N ASP A 697 6.56 18.41 7.26
CA ASP A 697 7.29 19.36 6.43
C ASP A 697 8.81 19.22 6.60
N ALA A 698 9.29 18.96 7.82
CA ALA A 698 10.69 18.68 8.11
C ALA A 698 11.14 17.36 7.44
N ALA A 699 10.32 16.30 7.54
CA ALA A 699 10.57 15.03 6.86
C ALA A 699 10.55 15.20 5.33
N MET A 700 9.63 15.99 4.77
CA MET A 700 9.57 16.27 3.33
C MET A 700 10.78 17.06 2.84
N LYS A 701 11.25 18.07 3.59
CA LYS A 701 12.51 18.77 3.33
C LYS A 701 13.69 17.79 3.32
N LYS A 702 13.80 16.92 4.33
CA LYS A 702 14.85 15.89 4.39
C LYS A 702 14.79 14.90 3.22
N ILE A 703 13.59 14.50 2.78
CA ILE A 703 13.40 13.68 1.59
C ILE A 703 13.85 14.41 0.31
N THR A 704 13.65 15.73 0.21
CA THR A 704 14.16 16.50 -0.95
C THR A 704 15.68 16.65 -0.94
N GLU A 705 16.31 16.86 0.23
CA GLU A 705 17.77 16.86 0.37
C GLU A 705 18.37 15.51 -0.03
N LEU A 706 17.82 14.40 0.49
CA LEU A 706 18.27 13.05 0.16
C LEU A 706 18.07 12.71 -1.33
N LYS A 707 17.05 13.25 -1.99
CA LYS A 707 16.88 13.12 -3.44
C LYS A 707 17.93 13.90 -4.22
N GLN A 708 18.29 15.11 -3.80
CA GLN A 708 19.37 15.88 -4.41
C GLN A 708 20.74 15.21 -4.21
N GLN A 709 21.02 14.70 -3.01
CA GLN A 709 22.25 13.94 -2.72
C GLN A 709 22.33 12.66 -3.56
N ASN A 710 21.24 11.90 -3.70
CA ASN A 710 21.21 10.72 -4.58
C ASN A 710 21.37 11.07 -6.06
N ALA A 711 20.87 12.22 -6.53
CA ALA A 711 21.11 12.68 -7.89
C ALA A 711 22.60 12.99 -8.14
N LEU A 712 23.24 13.75 -7.24
CA LEU A 712 24.67 14.06 -7.30
C LEU A 712 25.56 12.80 -7.18
N LEU A 713 25.16 11.83 -6.35
CA LEU A 713 25.83 10.53 -6.27
C LEU A 713 25.64 9.68 -7.54
N SER A 714 24.51 9.82 -8.24
CA SER A 714 24.31 9.17 -9.55
C SER A 714 25.14 9.84 -10.65
N GLU A 715 25.27 11.16 -10.63
CA GLU A 715 26.05 11.95 -11.60
C GLU A 715 27.56 11.69 -11.43
N THR A 716 28.07 11.77 -10.20
CA THR A 716 29.47 11.42 -9.90
C THR A 716 29.79 9.94 -10.18
N LYS A 717 28.83 9.02 -9.97
CA LYS A 717 29.00 7.62 -10.39
C LYS A 717 29.15 7.47 -11.90
N VAL A 718 28.38 8.21 -12.71
CA VAL A 718 28.53 8.17 -14.18
C VAL A 718 29.89 8.71 -14.59
N LEU A 719 30.31 9.86 -14.06
CA LEU A 719 31.63 10.45 -14.34
C LEU A 719 32.78 9.49 -13.99
N LEU A 720 32.75 8.87 -12.81
CA LEU A 720 33.73 7.86 -12.42
C LEU A 720 33.71 6.60 -13.30
N GLN A 721 32.54 6.22 -13.81
CA GLN A 721 32.40 5.08 -14.72
C GLN A 721 32.93 5.39 -16.12
N ASP A 722 32.78 6.64 -16.58
CA ASP A 722 33.36 7.15 -17.82
C ASP A 722 34.89 7.26 -17.70
N GLU A 723 35.43 7.83 -16.61
CA GLU A 723 36.87 7.87 -16.30
C GLU A 723 37.49 6.46 -16.27
N VAL A 724 36.82 5.50 -15.62
CA VAL A 724 37.25 4.09 -15.62
C VAL A 724 37.25 3.50 -17.04
N SER A 725 36.30 3.86 -17.90
CA SER A 725 36.26 3.39 -19.29
C SER A 725 37.39 4.00 -20.15
N GLU A 726 37.77 5.26 -19.91
CA GLU A 726 38.91 5.90 -20.56
C GLU A 726 40.22 5.27 -20.10
N LEU A 727 40.36 5.00 -18.79
CA LEU A 727 41.54 4.31 -18.24
C LEU A 727 41.70 2.90 -18.81
N HIS A 728 40.62 2.12 -18.97
CA HIS A 728 40.68 0.82 -19.65
C HIS A 728 41.10 0.98 -21.12
N SER A 729 40.45 1.89 -21.86
CA SER A 729 40.79 2.19 -23.28
C SER A 729 42.24 2.65 -23.46
N ARG A 730 42.83 3.29 -22.45
CA ARG A 730 44.22 3.74 -22.42
C ARG A 730 45.19 2.61 -22.06
N LEU A 731 44.76 1.67 -21.22
CA LEU A 731 45.52 0.49 -20.82
C LEU A 731 45.60 -0.55 -21.96
N GLU A 732 44.51 -0.74 -22.71
CA GLU A 732 44.49 -1.55 -23.95
C GLU A 732 45.53 -1.04 -24.95
N ARG A 733 45.50 0.26 -25.31
CA ARG A 733 46.52 0.87 -26.20
C ARG A 733 47.95 0.74 -25.68
N LEU A 734 48.15 0.68 -24.35
CA LEU A 734 49.45 0.47 -23.74
C LEU A 734 49.92 -0.98 -23.92
N ASN A 735 49.01 -1.95 -23.78
CA ASN A 735 49.28 -3.35 -24.08
C ASN A 735 49.59 -3.56 -25.57
N ASP A 736 48.85 -2.92 -26.47
CA ASP A 736 49.08 -2.99 -27.92
C ASP A 736 50.49 -2.49 -28.28
N VAL A 737 50.85 -1.29 -27.80
CA VAL A 737 52.19 -0.71 -27.99
C VAL A 737 53.28 -1.58 -27.34
N GLN A 738 53.00 -2.23 -26.21
CA GLN A 738 53.94 -3.14 -25.57
C GLN A 738 54.09 -4.46 -26.35
N ALA A 739 53.03 -4.96 -26.99
CA ALA A 739 53.07 -6.10 -27.89
C ALA A 739 53.87 -5.77 -29.17
N GLU A 740 53.62 -4.60 -29.79
CA GLU A 740 54.42 -4.10 -30.93
C GLU A 740 55.90 -3.98 -30.57
N ASN A 741 56.24 -3.39 -29.42
CA ASN A 741 57.63 -3.31 -28.95
C ASN A 741 58.26 -4.71 -28.75
N SER A 742 57.51 -5.70 -28.27
CA SER A 742 58.00 -7.07 -28.14
C SER A 742 58.26 -7.73 -29.51
N ALA A 743 57.37 -7.51 -30.49
CA ALA A 743 57.53 -8.04 -31.85
C ALA A 743 58.69 -7.35 -32.60
N LEU A 744 58.84 -6.03 -32.44
CA LEU A 744 59.97 -5.27 -32.96
C LEU A 744 61.29 -5.75 -32.36
N LYS A 745 61.33 -6.03 -31.04
CA LYS A 745 62.52 -6.58 -30.38
C LYS A 745 62.92 -7.94 -30.96
N VAL A 746 61.98 -8.88 -31.10
CA VAL A 746 62.24 -10.19 -31.72
C VAL A 746 62.72 -10.03 -33.17
N ARG A 747 62.18 -9.06 -33.92
CA ARG A 747 62.62 -8.77 -35.29
C ARG A 747 64.05 -8.22 -35.34
N VAL A 748 64.43 -7.33 -34.42
CA VAL A 748 65.82 -6.84 -34.30
C VAL A 748 66.76 -7.99 -33.91
N GLU A 749 66.36 -8.87 -32.98
CA GLU A 749 67.15 -10.04 -32.60
C GLU A 749 67.36 -11.01 -33.79
N SER A 750 66.35 -11.21 -34.65
CA SER A 750 66.49 -11.97 -35.91
C SER A 750 67.50 -11.32 -36.86
N GLN A 751 67.35 -10.02 -37.13
CA GLN A 751 68.26 -9.28 -38.02
C GLN A 751 69.70 -9.25 -37.48
N GLU A 752 69.88 -9.18 -36.16
CA GLU A 752 71.18 -9.36 -35.53
C GLU A 752 71.79 -10.75 -35.76
N THR A 753 70.98 -11.82 -35.75
CA THR A 753 71.47 -13.18 -36.06
C THR A 753 71.80 -13.35 -37.54
N GLU A 754 70.98 -12.81 -38.44
CA GLU A 754 71.22 -12.79 -39.88
C GLU A 754 72.54 -12.08 -40.22
N LEU A 755 72.77 -10.89 -39.66
CA LEU A 755 74.03 -10.14 -39.83
C LEU A 755 75.25 -10.86 -39.23
N LYS A 756 75.09 -11.61 -38.13
CA LYS A 756 76.17 -12.44 -37.55
C LYS A 756 76.50 -13.63 -38.45
N GLU A 757 75.50 -14.26 -39.06
CA GLU A 757 75.73 -15.31 -40.06
C GLU A 757 76.39 -14.76 -41.33
N GLU A 758 75.94 -13.64 -41.88
CA GLU A 758 76.56 -13.01 -43.04
C GLU A 758 78.01 -12.59 -42.77
N GLY A 759 78.29 -12.05 -41.57
CA GLY A 759 79.66 -11.78 -41.12
C GLY A 759 80.56 -13.03 -41.10
N GLN A 760 80.04 -14.16 -40.61
CA GLN A 760 80.77 -15.44 -40.60
C GLN A 760 80.97 -16.01 -42.01
N ARG A 761 79.96 -15.91 -42.88
CA ARG A 761 80.04 -16.31 -44.31
C ARG A 761 81.08 -15.46 -45.05
N MET A 762 81.08 -14.14 -44.83
CA MET A 762 82.10 -13.25 -45.38
C MET A 762 83.51 -13.56 -44.85
N GLN A 763 83.66 -13.86 -43.55
CA GLN A 763 84.95 -14.24 -42.98
C GLN A 763 85.49 -15.56 -43.54
N THR A 764 84.62 -16.55 -43.78
CA THR A 764 85.03 -17.83 -44.42
C THR A 764 85.36 -17.65 -45.90
N LEU A 765 84.63 -16.80 -46.64
CA LEU A 765 84.97 -16.44 -48.02
C LEU A 765 86.33 -15.70 -48.11
N LEU A 766 86.63 -14.81 -47.16
CA LEU A 766 87.94 -14.15 -47.08
C LEU A 766 89.07 -15.15 -46.80
N GLN A 767 88.86 -16.11 -45.89
CA GLN A 767 89.83 -17.19 -45.64
C GLN A 767 90.03 -18.07 -46.88
N GLN A 768 88.96 -18.40 -47.62
CA GLN A 768 89.04 -19.16 -48.87
C GLN A 768 89.79 -18.39 -49.96
N ASN A 769 89.57 -17.08 -50.11
CA ASN A 769 90.32 -16.25 -51.06
C ASN A 769 91.82 -16.20 -50.73
N VAL A 770 92.20 -15.99 -49.47
CA VAL A 770 93.62 -16.03 -49.06
C VAL A 770 94.24 -17.41 -49.32
N GLN A 771 93.50 -18.50 -49.09
CA GLN A 771 93.97 -19.85 -49.41
C GLN A 771 94.15 -20.05 -50.93
N LEU A 772 93.24 -19.53 -51.76
CA LEU A 772 93.33 -19.58 -53.21
C LEU A 772 94.47 -18.70 -53.76
N GLU A 773 94.79 -17.58 -53.12
CA GLU A 773 95.98 -16.77 -53.46
C GLU A 773 97.27 -17.53 -53.12
N LEU A 774 97.36 -18.16 -51.94
CA LEU A 774 98.50 -19.00 -51.58
C LEU A 774 98.67 -20.20 -52.52
N ASP A 775 97.58 -20.84 -52.95
CA ASP A 775 97.63 -21.96 -53.89
C ASP A 775 97.86 -21.52 -55.35
N ARG A 776 97.48 -20.29 -55.73
CA ARG A 776 97.91 -19.65 -56.98
C ARG A 776 99.42 -19.40 -56.96
N ASP A 777 99.94 -18.80 -55.91
CA ASP A 777 101.34 -18.40 -55.84
C ASP A 777 102.27 -19.63 -55.72
N ARG A 778 101.83 -20.70 -55.06
CA ARG A 778 102.45 -22.04 -55.18
C ARG A 778 102.53 -22.49 -56.63
N ARG A 779 101.42 -22.49 -57.38
CA ARG A 779 101.41 -22.89 -58.80
C ARG A 779 102.29 -22.01 -59.68
N VAL A 780 102.43 -20.71 -59.37
CA VAL A 780 103.39 -19.82 -60.04
C VAL A 780 104.82 -20.29 -59.76
N THR A 781 105.20 -20.53 -58.49
CA THR A 781 106.56 -21.04 -58.18
C THR A 781 106.83 -22.46 -58.72
N GLU A 782 105.81 -23.31 -58.84
CA GLU A 782 105.91 -24.60 -59.54
C GLU A 782 106.11 -24.43 -61.04
N LEU A 783 105.43 -23.47 -61.68
CA LEU A 783 105.63 -23.12 -63.10
C LEU A 783 107.01 -22.48 -63.34
N ASP A 784 107.48 -21.60 -62.47
CA ASP A 784 108.83 -21.02 -62.54
C ASP A 784 109.90 -22.11 -62.36
N SER A 785 109.68 -23.06 -61.44
CA SER A 785 110.54 -24.24 -61.27
C SER A 785 110.55 -25.13 -62.52
N MET A 786 109.39 -25.39 -63.13
CA MET A 786 109.29 -26.15 -64.38
C MET A 786 109.94 -25.42 -65.55
N GLN A 787 109.82 -24.08 -65.64
CA GLN A 787 110.49 -23.27 -66.64
C GLN A 787 112.02 -23.28 -66.44
N ALA A 788 112.51 -23.18 -65.20
CA ALA A 788 113.93 -23.31 -64.89
C ALA A 788 114.49 -24.70 -65.24
N GLU A 789 113.71 -25.77 -65.01
CA GLU A 789 114.06 -27.15 -65.41
C GLU A 789 114.14 -27.28 -66.95
N VAL A 790 113.16 -26.73 -67.68
CA VAL A 790 113.15 -26.70 -69.15
C VAL A 790 114.31 -25.86 -69.71
N GLU A 791 114.61 -24.72 -69.11
CA GLU A 791 115.72 -23.85 -69.51
C GLU A 791 117.11 -24.41 -69.13
N ARG A 792 117.16 -25.31 -68.13
CA ARG A 792 118.35 -26.13 -67.81
C ARG A 792 118.55 -27.23 -68.84
N LEU A 793 117.49 -27.97 -69.18
CA LEU A 793 117.51 -29.04 -70.19
C LEU A 793 117.79 -28.54 -71.61
N LYS A 794 117.49 -27.27 -71.92
CA LYS A 794 117.81 -26.65 -73.22
C LYS A 794 119.24 -26.12 -73.39
N ARG A 795 120.04 -25.98 -72.32
CA ARG A 795 121.34 -25.27 -72.40
C ARG A 795 122.60 -26.12 -72.50
N ASN A 796 122.58 -27.41 -72.15
CA ASN A 796 123.80 -28.23 -72.12
C ASN A 796 123.60 -29.68 -72.54
N GLN A 797 123.93 -30.01 -73.79
CA GLN A 797 124.76 -31.17 -74.16
C GLN A 797 125.16 -31.08 -75.64
N PRO A 798 126.43 -31.34 -75.96
CA PRO A 798 126.75 -32.66 -76.50
C PRO A 798 127.81 -33.44 -75.68
N LEU A 799 127.77 -34.77 -75.85
CA LEU A 799 128.86 -35.76 -76.05
C LEU A 799 130.31 -35.33 -75.70
N ASP A 800 131.17 -36.14 -75.04
CA ASP A 800 131.25 -37.62 -75.01
C ASP A 800 131.93 -38.24 -73.75
N GLU A 801 131.85 -39.58 -73.65
CA GLU A 801 132.72 -40.58 -72.95
C GLU A 801 133.17 -40.45 -71.44
N VAL A 802 132.51 -41.23 -70.54
CA VAL A 802 133.02 -42.45 -69.80
C VAL A 802 134.43 -42.45 -69.13
N PRO A 803 134.72 -43.11 -67.95
CA PRO A 803 133.91 -43.56 -66.78
C PRO A 803 134.51 -43.24 -65.36
N PHE A 804 133.74 -43.43 -64.27
CA PHE A 804 134.02 -44.34 -63.11
C PHE A 804 133.05 -44.14 -61.92
N SER A 805 132.88 -45.17 -61.08
CA SER A 805 132.16 -45.13 -59.79
C SER A 805 133.16 -45.14 -58.61
N PRO A 806 132.78 -44.68 -57.40
CA PRO A 806 132.20 -45.64 -56.44
C PRO A 806 131.05 -45.09 -55.55
N ALA A 807 130.02 -45.91 -55.34
CA ALA A 807 129.07 -45.72 -54.25
C ALA A 807 129.68 -46.05 -52.87
N GLY A 808 129.13 -45.52 -51.77
CA GLY A 808 129.49 -46.03 -50.43
C GLY A 808 129.20 -45.19 -49.17
N ARG A 809 128.69 -43.95 -49.24
CA ARG A 809 128.53 -43.10 -48.02
C ARG A 809 127.20 -42.35 -47.82
N LEU A 810 126.19 -42.54 -48.68
CA LEU A 810 124.94 -41.76 -48.59
C LEU A 810 123.81 -42.39 -47.75
N PHE A 811 123.89 -43.70 -47.45
CA PHE A 811 122.77 -44.41 -46.82
C PHE A 811 122.50 -44.01 -45.35
N SER A 812 123.53 -43.64 -44.57
CA SER A 812 123.36 -43.41 -43.12
C SER A 812 122.62 -42.11 -42.75
N GLU A 813 122.82 -41.01 -43.49
CA GLU A 813 122.09 -39.76 -43.21
C GLU A 813 120.65 -39.81 -43.73
N GLN A 814 120.45 -40.49 -44.86
CA GLN A 814 119.14 -40.62 -45.49
C GLN A 814 118.21 -41.49 -44.65
N ASP A 815 118.71 -42.60 -44.07
CA ASP A 815 117.95 -43.45 -43.15
C ASP A 815 117.55 -42.71 -41.85
N ILE A 816 118.45 -41.93 -41.24
CA ILE A 816 118.14 -41.15 -40.04
C ILE A 816 117.10 -40.05 -40.32
N ALA A 817 117.22 -39.36 -41.46
CA ALA A 817 116.24 -38.37 -41.89
C ALA A 817 114.86 -38.99 -42.15
N LEU A 818 114.82 -40.15 -42.82
CA LEU A 818 113.59 -40.93 -43.03
C LEU A 818 112.98 -41.39 -41.70
N GLN A 819 113.76 -41.96 -40.79
CA GLN A 819 113.28 -42.47 -39.51
C GLN A 819 112.74 -41.34 -38.61
N THR A 820 113.38 -40.17 -38.60
CA THR A 820 112.90 -38.97 -37.89
C THR A 820 111.58 -38.46 -38.51
N LYS A 821 111.45 -38.51 -39.83
CA LYS A 821 110.24 -38.10 -40.55
C LYS A 821 109.08 -39.10 -40.37
N VAL A 822 109.37 -40.40 -40.30
CA VAL A 822 108.41 -41.45 -39.93
C VAL A 822 107.88 -41.23 -38.51
N LEU A 823 108.74 -40.93 -37.53
CA LEU A 823 108.29 -40.67 -36.15
C LEU A 823 107.37 -39.44 -36.03
N HIS A 824 107.60 -38.39 -36.85
CA HIS A 824 106.67 -37.26 -36.94
C HIS A 824 105.35 -37.68 -37.61
N LEU A 825 105.39 -38.34 -38.77
CA LEU A 825 104.19 -38.83 -39.46
C LEU A 825 103.37 -39.82 -38.62
N GLU A 826 104.01 -40.64 -37.77
CA GLU A 826 103.31 -41.49 -36.80
C GLU A 826 102.64 -40.68 -35.69
N LYS A 827 103.29 -39.60 -35.21
CA LYS A 827 102.68 -38.72 -34.20
C LYS A 827 101.50 -37.96 -34.82
N ASP A 828 101.69 -37.35 -35.98
CA ASP A 828 100.64 -36.64 -36.71
C ASP A 828 99.48 -37.58 -37.05
N LYS A 829 99.76 -38.84 -37.43
CA LYS A 829 98.76 -39.89 -37.58
C LYS A 829 98.01 -40.17 -36.27
N ARG A 830 98.70 -40.34 -35.13
CA ARG A 830 98.06 -40.58 -33.83
C ARG A 830 97.21 -39.39 -33.35
N ASP A 831 97.66 -38.17 -33.63
CA ASP A 831 96.94 -36.93 -33.29
C ASP A 831 95.72 -36.75 -34.23
N LEU A 832 95.83 -37.11 -35.51
CA LEU A 832 94.70 -37.19 -36.47
C LEU A 832 93.72 -38.32 -36.14
N GLU A 833 94.19 -39.49 -35.70
CA GLU A 833 93.33 -40.61 -35.26
C GLU A 833 92.53 -40.24 -34.00
N GLN A 834 93.12 -39.48 -33.07
CA GLN A 834 92.41 -38.90 -31.93
C GLN A 834 91.41 -37.83 -32.38
N GLY A 835 91.80 -36.93 -33.29
CA GLY A 835 90.90 -35.94 -33.90
C GLY A 835 89.69 -36.58 -34.58
N LEU A 836 89.92 -37.65 -35.35
CA LEU A 836 88.87 -38.46 -35.99
C LEU A 836 87.99 -39.21 -34.99
N GLN A 837 88.53 -39.70 -33.86
CA GLN A 837 87.69 -40.25 -32.79
C GLN A 837 86.83 -39.19 -32.10
N LEU A 838 87.36 -37.98 -31.88
CA LEU A 838 86.61 -36.87 -31.30
C LEU A 838 85.52 -36.35 -32.25
N LEU A 839 85.84 -36.23 -33.54
CA LEU A 839 84.88 -35.90 -34.61
C LEU A 839 83.82 -36.99 -34.80
N ARG A 840 84.19 -38.27 -34.67
CA ARG A 840 83.20 -39.36 -34.67
C ARG A 840 82.28 -39.27 -33.45
N ARG A 841 82.81 -39.01 -32.25
CA ARG A 841 82.04 -38.82 -31.01
C ARG A 841 81.23 -37.52 -30.97
N SER A 842 81.53 -36.51 -31.78
CA SER A 842 80.63 -35.36 -31.97
C SER A 842 79.57 -35.68 -33.03
N GLY A 843 79.92 -36.35 -34.12
CA GLY A 843 78.98 -36.88 -35.11
C GLY A 843 77.93 -37.80 -34.48
N GLU A 844 78.34 -38.82 -33.73
CA GLU A 844 77.46 -39.74 -32.98
C GLU A 844 76.51 -39.01 -32.01
N ARG A 845 76.96 -37.89 -31.39
CA ARG A 845 76.10 -37.06 -30.53
C ARG A 845 75.12 -36.20 -31.33
N VAL A 846 75.56 -35.58 -32.42
CA VAL A 846 74.68 -34.82 -33.32
C VAL A 846 73.67 -35.74 -34.00
N GLU A 847 74.03 -36.98 -34.31
CA GLU A 847 73.09 -38.00 -34.78
C GLU A 847 72.13 -38.46 -33.67
N ALA A 848 72.58 -38.62 -32.42
CA ALA A 848 71.70 -38.91 -31.28
C ALA A 848 70.71 -37.75 -30.99
N GLU A 849 71.17 -36.51 -31.06
CA GLU A 849 70.33 -35.31 -30.90
C GLU A 849 69.39 -35.10 -32.09
N SER A 850 69.86 -35.36 -33.32
CA SER A 850 69.04 -35.35 -34.54
C SER A 850 67.98 -36.45 -34.51
N THR A 851 68.32 -37.67 -34.07
CA THR A 851 67.35 -38.78 -33.95
C THR A 851 66.37 -38.56 -32.80
N SER A 852 66.80 -38.04 -31.65
CA SER A 852 65.88 -37.60 -30.58
C SER A 852 64.93 -36.50 -31.04
N SER A 853 65.42 -35.54 -31.82
CA SER A 853 64.60 -34.45 -32.38
C SER A 853 63.64 -34.96 -33.45
N LYS A 854 64.07 -35.89 -34.31
CA LYS A 854 63.21 -36.61 -35.28
C LYS A 854 62.16 -37.47 -34.57
N GLN A 855 62.49 -38.11 -33.45
CA GLN A 855 61.53 -38.85 -32.62
C GLN A 855 60.45 -37.91 -32.06
N LYS A 856 60.84 -36.80 -31.41
CA LYS A 856 59.89 -35.79 -30.92
C LYS A 856 59.01 -35.20 -32.05
N LEU A 857 59.60 -34.91 -33.21
CA LEU A 857 58.85 -34.46 -34.39
C LEU A 857 57.91 -35.54 -34.94
N THR A 858 58.27 -36.82 -34.90
CA THR A 858 57.37 -37.92 -35.32
C THR A 858 56.28 -38.20 -34.31
N GLU A 859 56.50 -38.01 -33.00
CA GLU A 859 55.45 -38.03 -31.97
C GLU A 859 54.50 -36.83 -32.12
N GLN A 860 55.01 -35.62 -32.35
CA GLN A 860 54.20 -34.45 -32.66
C GLN A 860 53.37 -34.68 -33.94
N LEU A 861 53.98 -35.18 -35.01
CA LEU A 861 53.27 -35.53 -36.25
C LEU A 861 52.28 -36.70 -36.04
N HIS A 862 52.53 -37.63 -35.11
CA HIS A 862 51.57 -38.67 -34.76
C HIS A 862 50.36 -38.08 -34.02
N ASN A 863 50.60 -37.17 -33.07
CA ASN A 863 49.54 -36.45 -32.36
C ASN A 863 48.73 -35.56 -33.31
N TYR A 864 49.38 -34.76 -34.16
CA TYR A 864 48.69 -34.00 -35.21
C TYR A 864 47.94 -34.91 -36.20
N ARG A 865 48.46 -36.09 -36.56
CA ARG A 865 47.72 -37.08 -37.37
C ARG A 865 46.50 -37.65 -36.63
N LYS A 866 46.61 -37.88 -35.33
CA LYS A 866 45.52 -38.36 -34.46
C LYS A 866 44.44 -37.29 -34.28
N ASP A 867 44.82 -36.03 -34.14
CA ASP A 867 43.88 -34.91 -34.03
C ASP A 867 43.26 -34.55 -35.37
N VAL A 868 44.02 -34.62 -36.48
CA VAL A 868 43.46 -34.57 -37.84
C VAL A 868 42.56 -35.78 -38.13
N ALA A 869 42.77 -36.95 -37.49
CA ALA A 869 41.84 -38.07 -37.58
C ALA A 869 40.54 -37.79 -36.81
N LYS A 870 40.60 -37.30 -35.56
CA LYS A 870 39.42 -36.83 -34.81
C LYS A 870 38.64 -35.78 -35.61
N LEU A 871 39.32 -34.72 -36.07
CA LEU A 871 38.73 -33.65 -36.87
C LEU A 871 38.17 -34.16 -38.20
N LYS A 872 38.72 -35.23 -38.79
CA LYS A 872 38.13 -35.88 -39.98
C LYS A 872 36.90 -36.70 -39.63
N GLU A 873 36.87 -37.41 -38.51
CA GLU A 873 35.66 -38.10 -38.04
C GLU A 873 34.57 -37.11 -37.61
N GLU A 874 34.93 -36.01 -36.97
CA GLU A 874 34.04 -34.90 -36.60
C GLU A 874 33.51 -34.21 -37.86
N LEU A 875 34.37 -33.88 -38.83
CA LEU A 875 33.95 -33.39 -40.15
C LEU A 875 33.12 -34.43 -40.92
N GLN A 876 33.31 -35.74 -40.71
CA GLN A 876 32.44 -36.78 -41.28
C GLN A 876 31.10 -36.88 -40.53
N ARG A 877 31.06 -36.68 -39.22
CA ARG A 877 29.82 -36.59 -38.43
C ARG A 877 29.03 -35.33 -38.81
N GLU A 878 29.69 -34.18 -38.94
CA GLU A 878 29.08 -32.94 -39.44
C GLU A 878 28.68 -33.05 -40.90
N ARG A 879 29.47 -33.73 -41.76
CA ARG A 879 29.04 -34.02 -43.15
C ARG A 879 27.85 -34.97 -43.20
N ALA A 880 27.79 -36.00 -42.37
CA ALA A 880 26.62 -36.88 -42.28
C ALA A 880 25.39 -36.15 -41.72
N GLN A 881 25.57 -35.25 -40.76
CA GLN A 881 24.50 -34.35 -40.28
C GLN A 881 24.08 -33.35 -41.37
N MET A 882 25.03 -32.79 -42.12
CA MET A 882 24.76 -31.90 -43.25
C MET A 882 24.15 -32.64 -44.45
N GLU A 883 24.44 -33.92 -44.65
CA GLU A 883 23.77 -34.79 -45.62
C GLU A 883 22.37 -35.17 -45.12
N LEU A 884 22.14 -35.38 -43.82
CA LEU A 884 20.78 -35.47 -43.25
C LEU A 884 20.00 -34.17 -43.49
N LEU A 885 20.62 -33.01 -43.22
CA LEU A 885 20.02 -31.69 -43.42
C LEU A 885 19.83 -31.40 -44.91
N GLN A 886 20.71 -31.85 -45.80
CA GLN A 886 20.54 -31.74 -47.25
C GLN A 886 19.51 -32.73 -47.80
N LEU A 887 19.35 -33.94 -47.24
CA LEU A 887 18.22 -34.82 -47.53
C LEU A 887 16.89 -34.23 -47.02
N SER A 888 16.92 -33.42 -45.94
CA SER A 888 15.74 -32.64 -45.52
C SER A 888 15.46 -31.41 -46.41
N ARG A 889 16.48 -30.86 -47.09
CA ARG A 889 16.36 -29.71 -48.01
C ARG A 889 16.13 -30.10 -49.47
N THR A 890 16.51 -31.29 -49.90
CA THR A 890 16.32 -31.77 -51.29
C THR A 890 14.98 -32.50 -51.47
N LYS A 891 14.23 -32.74 -50.38
CA LYS A 891 12.83 -33.20 -50.41
C LYS A 891 11.80 -32.08 -50.36
N THR A 892 12.17 -30.84 -50.69
CA THR A 892 11.24 -29.70 -50.79
C THR A 892 10.86 -29.36 -52.24
N SER A 893 10.58 -30.39 -53.06
CA SER A 893 9.69 -30.26 -54.22
C SER A 893 8.22 -30.49 -53.84
N ASP A 894 7.98 -31.28 -52.79
CA ASP A 894 6.64 -31.64 -52.31
C ASP A 894 6.21 -30.70 -51.17
N THR A 895 5.80 -29.48 -51.54
CA THR A 895 5.37 -28.41 -50.63
C THR A 895 4.12 -28.70 -49.80
N THR A 896 3.60 -29.92 -49.79
CA THR A 896 2.44 -30.34 -48.98
C THR A 896 2.80 -31.15 -47.73
N GLN A 897 3.97 -31.80 -47.66
CA GLN A 897 4.30 -32.67 -46.51
C GLN A 897 4.87 -31.90 -45.30
N GLN A 898 5.52 -30.75 -45.51
CA GLN A 898 6.05 -29.96 -44.39
C GLN A 898 4.93 -29.25 -43.64
N ASP A 899 3.99 -28.64 -44.36
CA ASP A 899 2.75 -28.08 -43.80
C ASP A 899 1.94 -29.16 -43.08
N GLN A 900 1.81 -30.37 -43.63
CA GLN A 900 1.16 -31.48 -42.93
C GLN A 900 1.90 -31.95 -41.66
N ARG A 901 3.22 -31.80 -41.58
CA ARG A 901 3.98 -32.12 -40.35
C ARG A 901 3.86 -31.02 -39.31
N GLN A 902 3.92 -29.75 -39.70
CA GLN A 902 3.68 -28.64 -38.78
C GLN A 902 2.23 -28.58 -38.33
N ALA A 903 1.26 -28.87 -39.21
CA ALA A 903 -0.14 -29.04 -38.86
C ALA A 903 -0.36 -30.23 -37.92
N LYS A 904 0.31 -31.38 -38.13
CA LYS A 904 0.25 -32.51 -37.17
C LYS A 904 0.89 -32.18 -35.82
N GLN A 905 2.02 -31.46 -35.79
CA GLN A 905 2.63 -31.03 -34.53
C GLN A 905 1.79 -29.97 -33.82
N MET A 906 1.15 -29.04 -34.54
CA MET A 906 0.14 -28.15 -33.96
C MET A 906 -1.07 -28.94 -33.48
N GLN A 907 -1.57 -29.92 -34.23
CA GLN A 907 -2.71 -30.76 -33.84
C GLN A 907 -2.39 -31.67 -32.63
N GLU A 908 -1.14 -32.13 -32.47
CA GLU A 908 -0.68 -32.84 -31.26
C GLU A 908 -0.51 -31.90 -30.06
N LEU A 909 -0.06 -30.66 -30.28
CA LEU A 909 0.07 -29.65 -29.22
C LEU A 909 -1.30 -29.07 -28.80
N GLU A 910 -2.18 -28.79 -29.74
CA GLU A 910 -3.60 -28.48 -29.53
C GLU A 910 -4.32 -29.67 -28.89
N GLY A 911 -4.02 -30.90 -29.31
CA GLY A 911 -4.51 -32.13 -28.69
C GLY A 911 -4.15 -32.18 -27.21
N ARG A 912 -2.85 -32.07 -26.87
CA ARG A 912 -2.36 -32.05 -25.49
C ARG A 912 -2.85 -30.83 -24.70
N PHE A 913 -3.00 -29.68 -25.33
CA PHE A 913 -3.55 -28.47 -24.70
C PHE A 913 -5.04 -28.66 -24.39
N ASN A 914 -5.81 -29.21 -25.32
CA ASN A 914 -7.23 -29.52 -25.14
C ASN A 914 -7.45 -30.66 -24.14
N GLU A 915 -6.57 -31.67 -24.09
CA GLU A 915 -6.55 -32.69 -23.03
C GLU A 915 -6.26 -32.08 -21.67
N ALA A 916 -5.20 -31.25 -21.53
CA ALA A 916 -4.89 -30.57 -20.28
C ALA A 916 -5.97 -29.57 -19.85
N TYR A 917 -6.60 -28.88 -20.81
CA TYR A 917 -7.73 -27.97 -20.58
C TYR A 917 -9.00 -28.74 -20.19
N SER A 918 -9.28 -29.88 -20.83
CA SER A 918 -10.40 -30.78 -20.49
C SER A 918 -10.19 -31.47 -19.14
N GLN A 919 -8.97 -31.83 -18.77
CA GLN A 919 -8.63 -32.29 -17.41
C GLN A 919 -8.76 -31.16 -16.38
N SER A 920 -8.36 -29.93 -16.73
CA SER A 920 -8.56 -28.75 -15.87
C SER A 920 -10.04 -28.39 -15.72
N LEU A 921 -10.87 -28.65 -16.73
CA LEU A 921 -12.34 -28.55 -16.65
C LEU A 921 -12.90 -29.69 -15.81
N SER A 922 -12.56 -30.96 -16.06
CA SER A 922 -13.02 -32.11 -15.25
C SER A 922 -12.73 -31.90 -13.76
N MET A 923 -11.50 -31.53 -13.39
CA MET A 923 -11.18 -31.24 -11.99
C MET A 923 -11.93 -30.03 -11.41
N LYS A 924 -12.39 -29.08 -12.23
CA LYS A 924 -13.27 -27.97 -11.79
C LYS A 924 -14.72 -28.42 -11.69
N ASP A 925 -15.21 -29.21 -12.62
CA ASP A 925 -16.58 -29.72 -12.64
C ASP A 925 -16.79 -30.75 -11.52
N GLU A 926 -15.79 -31.59 -11.23
CA GLU A 926 -15.73 -32.45 -10.03
C GLU A 926 -15.70 -31.61 -8.74
N ARG A 927 -14.93 -30.51 -8.72
CA ARG A 927 -14.90 -29.58 -7.57
C ARG A 927 -16.23 -28.85 -7.38
N ILE A 928 -16.89 -28.47 -8.47
CA ILE A 928 -18.22 -27.87 -8.49
C ILE A 928 -19.23 -28.89 -7.97
N GLN A 929 -19.28 -30.13 -8.49
CA GLN A 929 -20.17 -31.17 -8.00
C GLN A 929 -19.96 -31.51 -6.50
N VAL A 930 -18.73 -31.46 -5.99
CA VAL A 930 -18.46 -31.64 -4.56
C VAL A 930 -18.98 -30.46 -3.73
N LEU A 931 -18.93 -29.23 -4.26
CA LEU A 931 -19.49 -28.04 -3.62
C LEU A 931 -21.03 -28.00 -3.73
N GLU A 932 -21.61 -28.41 -4.86
CA GLU A 932 -23.06 -28.53 -5.08
C GLU A 932 -23.65 -29.57 -4.12
N ARG A 933 -23.10 -30.79 -4.07
CA ARG A 933 -23.51 -31.80 -3.07
C ARG A 933 -23.37 -31.28 -1.65
N ARG A 934 -22.33 -30.48 -1.35
CA ARG A 934 -22.17 -29.89 -0.01
C ARG A 934 -23.17 -28.78 0.27
N ILE A 935 -23.67 -28.09 -0.75
CA ILE A 935 -24.79 -27.15 -0.63
C ILE A 935 -26.09 -27.93 -0.43
N ASP A 936 -26.34 -29.01 -1.17
CA ASP A 936 -27.51 -29.88 -1.00
C ASP A 936 -27.56 -30.52 0.40
N ASP A 937 -26.41 -31.03 0.90
CA ASP A 937 -26.25 -31.47 2.31
C ASP A 937 -26.71 -30.36 3.27
N LEU A 938 -26.16 -29.15 3.12
CA LEU A 938 -26.44 -28.02 4.01
C LEU A 938 -27.88 -27.50 3.87
N VAL A 939 -28.51 -27.64 2.70
CA VAL A 939 -29.94 -27.35 2.50
C VAL A 939 -30.79 -28.39 3.23
N SER A 940 -30.48 -29.68 3.07
CA SER A 940 -31.10 -30.78 3.82
C SER A 940 -30.97 -30.59 5.33
N ASP A 941 -29.76 -30.30 5.84
CA ASP A 941 -29.51 -30.03 7.26
C ASP A 941 -30.34 -28.82 7.74
N ASN A 942 -30.44 -27.76 6.92
CA ASN A 942 -31.28 -26.59 7.23
C ASN A 942 -32.79 -26.89 7.17
N GLU A 943 -33.25 -27.84 6.35
CA GLU A 943 -34.65 -28.27 6.34
C GLU A 943 -34.98 -29.16 7.53
N GLN A 944 -34.09 -30.08 7.90
CA GLN A 944 -34.20 -30.86 9.14
C GLN A 944 -34.24 -29.95 10.37
N LEU A 945 -33.34 -28.95 10.46
CA LEU A 945 -33.35 -27.97 11.56
C LEU A 945 -34.61 -27.08 11.58
N LYS A 946 -35.18 -26.73 10.42
CA LYS A 946 -36.49 -26.03 10.35
C LYS A 946 -37.63 -26.93 10.84
N ASP A 947 -37.63 -28.20 10.46
CA ASP A 947 -38.66 -29.16 10.88
C ASP A 947 -38.56 -29.47 12.37
N GLU A 948 -37.36 -29.68 12.92
CA GLU A 948 -37.10 -29.77 14.36
C GLU A 948 -37.56 -28.51 15.10
N ALA A 949 -37.21 -27.31 14.61
CA ALA A 949 -37.69 -26.05 15.19
C ALA A 949 -39.22 -25.92 15.12
N SER A 950 -39.87 -26.42 14.06
CA SER A 950 -41.34 -26.46 13.93
C SER A 950 -41.97 -27.44 14.91
N LEU A 951 -41.31 -28.59 15.16
CA LEU A 951 -41.77 -29.65 16.03
C LEU A 951 -41.60 -29.25 17.51
N LEU A 952 -40.46 -28.66 17.86
CA LEU A 952 -40.21 -27.99 19.14
C LEU A 952 -41.21 -26.85 19.37
N LYS A 953 -41.51 -26.02 18.37
CA LYS A 953 -42.55 -24.98 18.48
C LYS A 953 -43.93 -25.58 18.75
N ARG A 954 -44.35 -26.61 18.01
CA ARG A 954 -45.61 -27.36 18.25
C ARG A 954 -45.63 -28.06 19.61
N GLN A 955 -44.49 -28.53 20.11
CA GLN A 955 -44.35 -29.11 21.44
C GLN A 955 -44.44 -28.06 22.54
N ASN A 956 -43.83 -26.89 22.35
CA ASN A 956 -43.92 -25.75 23.27
C ASN A 956 -45.34 -25.17 23.29
N GLU A 957 -46.01 -25.06 22.14
CA GLU A 957 -47.46 -24.76 22.07
C GLU A 957 -48.32 -25.82 22.79
N ARG A 958 -47.97 -27.11 22.70
CA ARG A 958 -48.64 -28.17 23.48
C ARG A 958 -48.38 -28.04 24.98
N ILE A 959 -47.19 -27.60 25.40
CA ILE A 959 -46.86 -27.33 26.81
C ILE A 959 -47.63 -26.11 27.30
N GLN A 960 -47.65 -25.00 26.55
CA GLN A 960 -48.47 -23.82 26.86
C GLN A 960 -49.95 -24.16 26.95
N ARG A 961 -50.50 -24.97 26.03
CA ARG A 961 -51.90 -25.44 26.08
C ARG A 961 -52.18 -26.38 27.25
N LYS A 962 -51.20 -27.16 27.73
CA LYS A 962 -51.33 -27.93 28.99
C LYS A 962 -51.30 -27.01 30.20
N ASN A 963 -50.41 -26.02 30.23
CA ASN A 963 -50.26 -25.07 31.33
C ASN A 963 -51.46 -24.09 31.43
N SER A 964 -52.12 -23.76 30.31
CA SER A 964 -53.38 -23.02 30.33
C SER A 964 -54.58 -23.91 30.69
N ALA A 965 -54.60 -25.17 30.24
CA ALA A 965 -55.62 -26.14 30.66
C ALA A 965 -55.57 -26.50 32.16
N SER A 966 -54.41 -26.37 32.82
CA SER A 966 -54.31 -26.49 34.29
C SER A 966 -54.82 -25.27 35.06
N ASN A 967 -55.13 -24.15 34.41
CA ASN A 967 -55.65 -22.93 35.04
C ASN A 967 -57.18 -22.83 34.98
N SER A 968 -57.87 -23.89 35.42
CA SER A 968 -59.29 -23.79 35.80
C SER A 968 -59.43 -23.09 37.16
N PRO A 969 -60.22 -22.00 37.29
CA PRO A 969 -60.29 -21.24 38.53
C PRO A 969 -61.10 -21.97 39.61
N SER A 970 -60.44 -22.65 40.55
CA SER A 970 -61.08 -23.27 41.71
C SER A 970 -60.14 -23.38 42.91
N THR A 971 -60.60 -22.85 44.05
CA THR A 971 -60.05 -23.01 45.41
C THR A 971 -58.55 -22.75 45.64
N SER A 972 -58.28 -21.73 46.44
CA SER A 972 -56.96 -21.46 47.02
C SER A 972 -56.43 -22.64 47.84
N PHE A 973 -55.30 -23.22 47.43
CA PHE A 973 -54.47 -24.05 48.31
C PHE A 973 -53.02 -23.60 48.21
N SER A 974 -52.42 -23.19 49.33
CA SER A 974 -51.01 -22.77 49.37
C SER A 974 -50.12 -24.00 49.27
N ARG A 975 -49.68 -24.33 48.06
CA ARG A 975 -48.72 -25.43 47.83
C ARG A 975 -47.31 -24.87 47.97
N SER A 976 -46.69 -25.09 49.12
CA SER A 976 -45.27 -24.81 49.34
C SER A 976 -44.43 -25.72 48.45
N TYR A 977 -43.92 -25.18 47.34
CA TYR A 977 -42.90 -25.85 46.54
C TYR A 977 -41.68 -26.12 47.41
N SER A 978 -41.16 -27.34 47.34
CA SER A 978 -39.93 -27.68 48.06
C SER A 978 -38.74 -26.88 47.51
N PRO A 979 -37.68 -26.65 48.30
CA PRO A 979 -36.48 -25.94 47.83
C PRO A 979 -35.88 -26.55 46.55
N ARG A 980 -36.04 -27.87 46.33
CA ARG A 980 -35.58 -28.58 45.12
C ARG A 980 -36.44 -28.27 43.89
N GLU A 981 -37.75 -28.05 44.04
CA GLU A 981 -38.64 -27.63 42.95
C GLU A 981 -38.40 -26.16 42.59
N LEU A 982 -38.19 -25.30 43.59
CA LEU A 982 -37.76 -23.92 43.37
C LEU A 982 -36.38 -23.83 42.71
N HIS A 983 -35.44 -24.74 43.02
CA HIS A 983 -34.16 -24.82 42.34
C HIS A 983 -34.32 -25.22 40.86
N ARG A 984 -35.12 -26.26 40.57
CA ARG A 984 -35.44 -26.66 39.19
C ARG A 984 -36.10 -25.54 38.39
N LEU A 985 -37.09 -24.86 38.94
CA LEU A 985 -37.76 -23.74 38.27
C LEU A 985 -36.82 -22.55 38.05
N ARG A 986 -35.85 -22.32 38.95
CA ARG A 986 -34.78 -21.32 38.74
C ARG A 986 -33.79 -21.76 37.64
N GLU A 987 -33.42 -23.04 37.57
CA GLU A 987 -32.59 -23.59 36.49
C GLU A 987 -33.28 -23.58 35.12
N GLU A 988 -34.56 -23.94 35.06
CA GLU A 988 -35.37 -23.91 33.83
C GLU A 988 -35.57 -22.46 33.36
N ALA A 989 -35.77 -21.51 34.28
CA ALA A 989 -35.81 -20.09 33.97
C ALA A 989 -34.43 -19.52 33.56
N ALA A 990 -33.31 -20.05 34.08
CA ALA A 990 -31.97 -19.69 33.65
C ALA A 990 -31.70 -20.19 32.23
N LYS A 991 -31.91 -21.49 31.97
CA LYS A 991 -31.79 -22.11 30.64
C LYS A 991 -32.69 -21.44 29.60
N SER A 992 -33.87 -20.97 30.00
CA SER A 992 -34.76 -20.18 29.12
C SER A 992 -34.19 -18.80 28.77
N ARG A 993 -33.43 -18.15 29.67
CA ARG A 993 -32.72 -16.89 29.37
C ARG A 993 -31.49 -17.13 28.51
N GLU A 994 -30.74 -18.19 28.77
CA GLU A 994 -29.58 -18.60 27.97
C GLU A 994 -30.00 -18.90 26.53
N LEU A 995 -31.10 -19.66 26.34
CA LEU A 995 -31.73 -19.86 25.03
C LEU A 995 -32.20 -18.55 24.38
N GLY A 996 -32.81 -17.64 25.16
CA GLY A 996 -33.19 -16.32 24.67
C GLY A 996 -32.00 -15.46 24.19
N GLN A 997 -30.88 -15.51 24.91
CA GLN A 997 -29.63 -14.83 24.53
C GLN A 997 -28.99 -15.48 23.31
N ALA A 998 -28.93 -16.81 23.24
CA ALA A 998 -28.42 -17.54 22.07
C ALA A 998 -29.25 -17.26 20.80
N VAL A 999 -30.59 -17.22 20.91
CA VAL A 999 -31.46 -16.80 19.79
C VAL A 999 -31.23 -15.35 19.39
N GLY A 1000 -31.00 -14.44 20.35
CA GLY A 1000 -30.63 -13.05 20.06
C GLY A 1000 -29.31 -12.92 19.30
N LEU A 1001 -28.28 -13.67 19.70
CA LEU A 1001 -26.99 -13.72 19.02
C LEU A 1001 -27.10 -14.29 17.60
N LEU A 1002 -27.80 -15.42 17.43
CA LEU A 1002 -28.05 -16.02 16.11
C LEU A 1002 -28.87 -15.10 15.19
N GLN A 1003 -29.79 -14.30 15.75
CA GLN A 1003 -30.51 -13.26 15.00
C GLN A 1003 -29.58 -12.10 14.60
N GLN A 1004 -28.62 -11.72 15.44
CA GLN A 1004 -27.63 -10.70 15.12
C GLN A 1004 -26.65 -11.17 14.03
N GLU A 1005 -26.16 -12.41 14.11
CA GLU A 1005 -25.32 -13.03 13.08
C GLU A 1005 -26.08 -13.17 11.75
N ASN A 1006 -27.37 -13.53 11.78
CA ASN A 1006 -28.21 -13.55 10.57
C ASN A 1006 -28.43 -12.16 9.94
N HIS A 1007 -28.35 -11.07 10.72
CA HIS A 1007 -28.37 -9.71 10.15
C HIS A 1007 -27.00 -9.32 9.56
N GLY A 1008 -25.90 -9.74 10.19
CA GLY A 1008 -24.55 -9.60 9.63
C GLY A 1008 -24.41 -10.31 8.29
N LEU A 1009 -24.70 -11.61 8.24
CA LEU A 1009 -24.64 -12.42 7.02
C LEU A 1009 -25.55 -11.90 5.89
N LYS A 1010 -26.70 -11.27 6.23
CA LYS A 1010 -27.54 -10.58 5.23
C LYS A 1010 -26.86 -9.34 4.68
N ALA A 1011 -26.31 -8.48 5.53
CA ALA A 1011 -25.55 -7.30 5.09
C ALA A 1011 -24.35 -7.71 4.22
N ASP A 1012 -23.60 -8.74 4.63
CA ASP A 1012 -22.48 -9.29 3.85
C ASP A 1012 -22.93 -9.81 2.47
N MET A 1013 -24.09 -10.47 2.37
CA MET A 1013 -24.66 -10.86 1.08
C MET A 1013 -25.16 -9.67 0.25
N GLU A 1014 -25.74 -8.64 0.88
CA GLU A 1014 -26.19 -7.42 0.20
C GLU A 1014 -24.99 -6.66 -0.40
N ASP A 1015 -23.90 -6.51 0.36
CA ASP A 1015 -22.65 -5.89 -0.11
C ASP A 1015 -21.93 -6.75 -1.16
N ALA A 1016 -21.89 -8.08 -0.99
CA ALA A 1016 -21.37 -8.99 -2.02
C ALA A 1016 -22.19 -8.89 -3.33
N ARG A 1017 -23.51 -8.75 -3.23
CA ARG A 1017 -24.39 -8.52 -4.37
C ARG A 1017 -24.14 -7.17 -5.04
N VAL A 1018 -24.00 -6.09 -4.28
CA VAL A 1018 -23.62 -4.77 -4.82
C VAL A 1018 -22.25 -4.80 -5.49
N TYR A 1019 -21.30 -5.58 -4.96
CA TYR A 1019 -20.00 -5.80 -5.58
C TYR A 1019 -20.12 -6.57 -6.91
N ILE A 1020 -20.94 -7.63 -6.95
CA ILE A 1020 -21.23 -8.39 -8.18
C ILE A 1020 -21.91 -7.50 -9.22
N GLU A 1021 -22.95 -6.76 -8.86
CA GLU A 1021 -23.66 -5.85 -9.78
C GLU A 1021 -22.75 -4.74 -10.33
N ARG A 1022 -21.81 -4.21 -9.52
CA ARG A 1022 -20.76 -3.29 -9.98
C ARG A 1022 -19.71 -3.96 -10.88
N SER A 1023 -19.38 -5.22 -10.65
CA SER A 1023 -18.46 -5.98 -11.51
C SER A 1023 -19.09 -6.36 -12.87
N GLU A 1024 -20.41 -6.59 -12.90
CA GLU A 1024 -21.14 -6.87 -14.12
C GLU A 1024 -21.34 -5.63 -15.00
N ALA A 1025 -21.50 -4.44 -14.41
CA ALA A 1025 -21.78 -3.19 -15.10
C ALA A 1025 -20.93 -2.97 -16.39
N PRO A 1026 -19.58 -2.98 -16.35
CA PRO A 1026 -18.77 -2.84 -17.57
C PRO A 1026 -19.00 -3.97 -18.58
N THR A 1027 -19.31 -5.20 -18.14
CA THR A 1027 -19.64 -6.30 -19.08
C THR A 1027 -21.03 -6.18 -19.67
N ARG A 1028 -21.96 -5.44 -19.04
CA ARG A 1028 -23.27 -5.10 -19.60
C ARG A 1028 -23.14 -3.96 -20.62
N GLU A 1029 -22.33 -2.95 -20.33
CA GLU A 1029 -21.99 -1.88 -21.27
C GLU A 1029 -21.26 -2.43 -22.51
N CYS A 1030 -20.18 -3.21 -22.36
CA CYS A 1030 -19.50 -3.85 -23.49
C CYS A 1030 -20.45 -4.77 -24.30
N ARG A 1031 -21.40 -5.48 -23.66
CA ARG A 1031 -22.41 -6.27 -24.40
C ARG A 1031 -23.44 -5.40 -25.12
N ALA A 1032 -23.77 -4.22 -24.61
CA ALA A 1032 -24.63 -3.25 -25.29
C ALA A 1032 -23.91 -2.64 -26.51
N GLU A 1033 -22.65 -2.25 -26.36
CA GLU A 1033 -21.80 -1.78 -27.46
C GLU A 1033 -21.64 -2.86 -28.54
N PHE A 1034 -21.35 -4.11 -28.16
CA PHE A 1034 -21.22 -5.21 -29.14
C PHE A 1034 -22.53 -5.50 -29.89
N ARG A 1035 -23.69 -5.34 -29.24
CA ARG A 1035 -25.02 -5.41 -29.89
C ARG A 1035 -25.25 -4.22 -30.84
N CYS A 1036 -24.77 -3.03 -30.48
CA CYS A 1036 -24.86 -1.84 -31.33
C CYS A 1036 -23.93 -1.95 -32.56
N TRP A 1037 -22.69 -2.43 -32.37
CA TRP A 1037 -21.71 -2.68 -33.44
C TRP A 1037 -22.16 -3.78 -34.41
N SER A 1038 -22.66 -4.91 -33.89
CA SER A 1038 -23.17 -6.01 -34.73
C SER A 1038 -24.42 -5.58 -35.51
N SER A 1039 -25.36 -4.87 -34.89
CA SER A 1039 -26.53 -4.30 -35.58
C SER A 1039 -26.13 -3.31 -36.68
N SER A 1040 -25.16 -2.44 -36.40
CA SER A 1040 -24.61 -1.49 -37.39
C SER A 1040 -23.90 -2.21 -38.54
N THR A 1041 -23.15 -3.28 -38.25
CA THR A 1041 -22.45 -4.10 -39.26
C THR A 1041 -23.44 -4.87 -40.15
N ILE A 1042 -24.53 -5.37 -39.58
CA ILE A 1042 -25.63 -6.01 -40.33
C ILE A 1042 -26.32 -5.00 -41.25
N LEU A 1043 -26.62 -3.79 -40.76
CA LEU A 1043 -27.16 -2.70 -41.58
C LEU A 1043 -26.21 -2.27 -42.70
N TRP A 1044 -24.89 -2.24 -42.44
CA TRP A 1044 -23.89 -1.87 -43.44
C TRP A 1044 -23.75 -2.93 -44.54
N ARG A 1045 -23.75 -4.23 -44.19
CA ARG A 1045 -23.78 -5.32 -45.18
C ARG A 1045 -25.07 -5.32 -46.01
N ARG A 1046 -26.23 -5.01 -45.41
CA ARG A 1046 -27.53 -4.94 -46.09
C ARG A 1046 -27.72 -3.70 -46.99
N ARG A 1047 -26.70 -2.85 -47.09
CA ARG A 1047 -26.62 -1.68 -48.00
C ARG A 1047 -25.61 -1.86 -49.14
N ARG A 1048 -25.04 -3.07 -49.30
CA ARG A 1048 -23.97 -3.39 -50.27
C ARG A 1048 -24.20 -4.71 -51.03
N GLY A 1049 -25.43 -5.22 -51.02
CA GLY A 1049 -25.94 -6.29 -51.88
C GLY A 1049 -27.22 -5.83 -52.55
#